data_AF-A0A7C6K444-F1
#
_entry.id   AF-A0A7C6K444-F1
#
_cell.length_a   1.000
_cell.length_b   1.000
_cell.length_c   1.000
_cell.angle_alpha   90.00
_cell.angle_beta   90.00
_cell.angle_gamma   90.00
#
_symmetry.space_group_name_H-M   'P 1'
#
loop_
_entity.id
_entity.type
_entity.pdbx_description
1 polymer ?
#
loop_
_entity_poly.entity_id
_entity_poly.type
_entity_poly.pdbx_seq_one_letter_code
_entity_poly.pdbx_strand_id
1 'polypeptide(L)'
;MPKEYFMEYVEEQYILDIVQALANENASIMVGAGFSKNAKYHGSKANKMSSWYELTDKFYNILYGEDEKNEKEYLNPISLAEEVEIMYGRKKLHDIIMESLPDMDHAPSKIHYQLLNLPWKDIFTTNYDTLLERASEDVVNRNYRIVNNKEDLICSAMSPRIIKLHGSFPSHTPFIITEEDYRLYPKDYAPFVNTVQQALLENLFCMIGFSGTDPNFLNWIGWLSDNYNNIVPQKIYMISVNGESEVQKEKLRTKNIIVIDLAQIWPNTDSAEERISRFLTYIEDKFKRKEEEKIKWISRKDIDELFSLDNKQNKSNEEKIRDYTKFIKLRIDSYPGWIALPERYKNLTGYILRYITEDLYNLKNIKISICEKINYIYEYVLFKDICDRPIFRKEVDIIKSILGELENGSEEQIYKINIIKVMLLRSYRELGLKEEFDLLIRYIDKERLDEYYINFLKYEECMMELHSLNIQSYEDKVLKWDVDIYNHYWMLRKLSLLVKFEDYVRCEEMAIDTLKNLRRIKYKKLDNELIRNQSIEDCLVKLTNHIKQAIKSLENDKEYEETKIKNKELTKNEFNWFEENKLYRKSFESKYIEKPRSKTLLSFDLGVKKIKESFKAENSEVIEAFDYLRFREVTGTPFVIGNLVDKKGINEVLTRIVDYNSSLAFITCLKANENKGIDCIYNRKFLSKITMKDADSECNKFINLINDYLLK
;
A
#
# COMPACT_ATOMS: atom_id res chain seq x y z
N MET A 1 -12.69 35.12 -23.41
CA MET A 1 -11.44 34.52 -22.88
C MET A 1 -10.42 34.49 -24.01
N PRO A 2 -9.13 34.79 -23.78
CA PRO A 2 -8.10 34.72 -24.81
C PRO A 2 -7.94 33.28 -25.35
N LYS A 3 -7.62 33.11 -26.64
CA LYS A 3 -7.43 31.80 -27.30
C LYS A 3 -6.39 30.90 -26.59
N GLU A 4 -5.37 31.50 -26.00
CA GLU A 4 -4.29 30.79 -25.28
C GLU A 4 -4.82 30.03 -24.05
N TYR A 5 -5.67 30.67 -23.24
CA TYR A 5 -6.32 30.04 -22.09
C TYR A 5 -7.29 28.90 -22.47
N PHE A 6 -7.86 28.94 -23.68
CA PHE A 6 -8.73 27.87 -24.17
C PHE A 6 -7.94 26.64 -24.64
N MET A 7 -6.78 26.85 -25.26
CA MET A 7 -5.88 25.78 -25.74
C MET A 7 -5.25 25.00 -24.57
N GLU A 8 -4.78 25.71 -23.54
CA GLU A 8 -4.21 25.09 -22.32
C GLU A 8 -5.22 24.18 -21.60
N TYR A 9 -6.48 24.60 -21.54
CA TYR A 9 -7.57 23.82 -20.94
C TYR A 9 -7.90 22.54 -21.73
N VAL A 10 -7.79 22.59 -23.06
CA VAL A 10 -8.07 21.43 -23.94
C VAL A 10 -6.96 20.39 -23.85
N GLU A 11 -5.69 20.80 -23.81
CA GLU A 11 -4.56 19.88 -23.66
C GLU A 11 -4.53 19.24 -22.27
N GLU A 12 -4.86 20.00 -21.21
CA GLU A 12 -5.00 19.44 -19.87
C GLU A 12 -6.10 18.36 -19.81
N GLN A 13 -7.23 18.57 -20.50
CA GLN A 13 -8.30 17.58 -20.57
C GLN A 13 -7.84 16.27 -21.23
N TYR A 14 -7.00 16.32 -22.26
CA TYR A 14 -6.42 15.12 -22.88
C TYR A 14 -5.53 14.34 -21.91
N ILE A 15 -4.77 15.03 -21.06
CA ILE A 15 -3.99 14.37 -20.01
C ILE A 15 -4.92 13.69 -18.99
N LEU A 16 -6.04 14.33 -18.63
CA LEU A 16 -7.02 13.74 -17.73
C LEU A 16 -7.71 12.50 -18.33
N ASP A 17 -7.91 12.46 -19.66
CA ASP A 17 -8.40 11.27 -20.38
C ASP A 17 -7.40 10.11 -20.25
N ILE A 18 -6.09 10.37 -20.44
CA ILE A 18 -5.02 9.37 -20.23
C ILE A 18 -5.02 8.87 -18.78
N VAL A 19 -5.11 9.76 -17.80
CA VAL A 19 -5.16 9.40 -16.37
C VAL A 19 -6.39 8.55 -16.06
N GLN A 20 -7.54 8.86 -16.65
CA GLN A 20 -8.75 8.05 -16.50
C GLN A 20 -8.57 6.65 -17.09
N ALA A 21 -7.91 6.55 -18.24
CA ALA A 21 -7.65 5.25 -18.86
C ALA A 21 -6.63 4.41 -18.05
N LEU A 22 -5.58 5.04 -17.55
CA LEU A 22 -4.63 4.41 -16.63
C LEU A 22 -5.34 3.89 -15.36
N ALA A 23 -6.29 4.64 -14.80
CA ALA A 23 -7.09 4.21 -13.64
C ALA A 23 -7.97 2.97 -13.93
N ASN A 24 -8.34 2.77 -15.19
CA ASN A 24 -9.20 1.68 -15.66
C ASN A 24 -8.42 0.52 -16.32
N GLU A 25 -7.09 0.56 -16.33
CA GLU A 25 -6.21 -0.45 -16.97
C GLU A 25 -6.47 -0.65 -18.46
N ASN A 26 -6.98 0.38 -19.13
CA ASN A 26 -7.24 0.38 -20.56
C ASN A 26 -6.35 1.41 -21.28
N ALA A 27 -5.12 1.58 -20.81
CA ALA A 27 -4.13 2.44 -21.46
C ALA A 27 -2.90 1.61 -21.87
N SER A 28 -2.45 1.79 -23.11
CA SER A 28 -1.22 1.19 -23.64
C SER A 28 -0.33 2.28 -24.22
N ILE A 29 0.98 2.04 -24.24
CA ILE A 29 1.94 3.04 -24.72
C ILE A 29 2.93 2.45 -25.72
N MET A 30 3.23 3.23 -26.76
CA MET A 30 4.27 2.98 -27.75
C MET A 30 5.46 3.90 -27.48
N VAL A 31 6.63 3.30 -27.27
CA VAL A 31 7.88 4.00 -27.00
C VAL A 31 8.82 3.86 -28.20
N GLY A 32 9.20 4.99 -28.78
CA GLY A 32 10.13 5.06 -29.92
C GLY A 32 11.55 5.49 -29.54
N ALA A 33 12.44 5.54 -30.53
CA ALA A 33 13.86 5.81 -30.35
C ALA A 33 14.16 7.21 -29.79
N GLY A 34 13.21 8.15 -29.94
CA GLY A 34 13.31 9.48 -29.34
C GLY A 34 13.33 9.46 -27.81
N PHE A 35 12.76 8.43 -27.18
CA PHE A 35 12.78 8.28 -25.72
C PHE A 35 14.15 7.78 -25.22
N SER A 36 14.79 6.86 -25.94
CA SER A 36 16.12 6.29 -25.63
C SER A 36 17.24 7.34 -25.62
N LYS A 37 17.06 8.48 -26.31
CA LYS A 37 18.00 9.62 -26.28
C LYS A 37 18.24 10.20 -24.87
N ASN A 38 17.35 9.93 -23.93
CA ASN A 38 17.44 10.42 -22.56
C ASN A 38 18.20 9.46 -21.62
N ALA A 39 18.88 8.42 -22.13
CA ALA A 39 19.64 7.47 -21.32
C ALA A 39 20.90 8.12 -20.69
N LYS A 40 21.31 7.61 -19.52
CA LYS A 40 22.53 8.05 -18.84
C LYS A 40 23.75 7.32 -19.39
N TYR A 41 24.76 8.06 -19.81
CA TYR A 41 25.99 7.51 -20.38
C TYR A 41 27.08 7.32 -19.32
N HIS A 42 27.79 6.19 -19.36
CA HIS A 42 28.86 5.85 -18.40
C HIS A 42 30.29 5.86 -18.99
N GLY A 43 30.47 6.18 -20.29
CA GLY A 43 31.77 6.14 -20.98
C GLY A 43 32.44 7.49 -21.28
N SER A 44 33.58 7.46 -21.99
CA SER A 44 34.24 8.64 -22.60
C SER A 44 33.46 9.15 -23.82
N LYS A 45 33.37 10.48 -24.00
CA LYS A 45 32.48 11.29 -24.88
C LYS A 45 32.20 10.88 -26.35
N ALA A 46 32.66 9.74 -26.88
CA ALA A 46 32.65 9.44 -28.31
C ALA A 46 31.41 8.67 -28.85
N ASN A 47 30.67 7.90 -28.03
CA ASN A 47 29.66 6.99 -28.56
C ASN A 47 28.25 7.34 -28.07
N LYS A 48 27.63 8.36 -28.68
CA LYS A 48 26.20 8.65 -28.51
C LYS A 48 25.39 7.69 -29.39
N MET A 49 24.28 7.14 -28.89
CA MET A 49 23.33 6.37 -29.70
C MET A 49 22.98 7.15 -30.98
N SER A 50 23.26 6.55 -32.14
CA SER A 50 23.01 7.18 -33.43
C SER A 50 21.50 7.37 -33.63
N SER A 51 21.09 8.55 -34.12
CA SER A 51 19.71 8.73 -34.57
C SER A 51 19.41 7.91 -35.83
N TRP A 52 18.13 7.71 -36.16
CA TRP A 52 17.75 7.00 -37.38
C TRP A 52 18.37 7.62 -38.66
N TYR A 53 18.47 8.95 -38.70
CA TYR A 53 19.13 9.66 -39.81
C TYR A 53 20.65 9.46 -39.79
N GLU A 54 21.29 9.49 -38.62
CA GLU A 54 22.73 9.22 -38.49
C GLU A 54 23.09 7.76 -38.84
N LEU A 55 22.19 6.82 -38.57
CA LEU A 55 22.32 5.43 -39.02
C LEU A 55 22.19 5.33 -40.55
N THR A 56 21.29 6.11 -41.14
CA THR A 56 21.12 6.21 -42.59
C THR A 56 22.38 6.76 -43.26
N ASP A 57 22.99 7.79 -42.66
CA ASP A 57 24.25 8.37 -43.14
C ASP A 57 25.38 7.32 -43.13
N LYS A 58 25.43 6.44 -42.12
CA LYS A 58 26.39 5.33 -42.08
C LYS A 58 26.16 4.32 -43.21
N PHE A 59 24.90 3.94 -43.48
CA PHE A 59 24.60 3.05 -44.61
C PHE A 59 25.01 3.67 -45.93
N TYR A 60 24.70 4.96 -46.12
CA TYR A 60 25.09 5.70 -47.32
C TYR A 60 26.61 5.75 -47.50
N ASN A 61 27.36 6.10 -46.45
CA ASN A 61 28.82 6.20 -46.51
C ASN A 61 29.48 4.85 -46.83
N ILE A 62 28.90 3.73 -46.36
CA ILE A 62 29.42 2.36 -46.63
C ILE A 62 29.16 1.95 -48.09
N LEU A 63 28.05 2.39 -48.68
CA LEU A 63 27.68 2.05 -50.06
C LEU A 63 28.36 2.94 -51.09
N TYR A 64 28.42 4.25 -50.84
CA TYR A 64 28.75 5.27 -51.84
C TYR A 64 30.01 6.10 -51.51
N GLY A 65 30.57 5.99 -50.29
CA GLY A 65 31.72 6.79 -49.85
C GLY A 65 31.35 8.19 -49.33
N GLU A 66 32.35 8.96 -48.88
CA GLU A 66 32.18 10.33 -48.36
C GLU A 66 32.15 11.38 -49.49
N ASP A 67 31.15 11.37 -50.37
CA ASP A 67 30.99 12.44 -51.38
C ASP A 67 29.98 13.52 -50.93
N GLU A 68 30.35 14.80 -51.13
CA GLU A 68 29.61 16.03 -50.77
C GLU A 68 28.40 16.34 -51.70
N LYS A 69 27.48 15.38 -51.92
CA LYS A 69 26.25 15.67 -52.67
C LYS A 69 25.01 15.79 -51.79
N ASN A 70 24.27 16.88 -52.02
CA ASN A 70 22.96 17.24 -51.45
C ASN A 70 21.81 16.25 -51.78
N GLU A 71 22.10 15.01 -52.20
CA GLU A 71 21.09 13.99 -52.51
C GLU A 71 20.74 13.10 -51.30
N LYS A 72 21.45 13.24 -50.16
CA LYS A 72 21.25 12.45 -48.94
C LYS A 72 19.85 12.61 -48.32
N GLU A 73 19.23 13.79 -48.43
CA GLU A 73 17.94 14.08 -47.79
C GLU A 73 16.71 13.37 -48.41
N TYR A 74 16.84 12.82 -49.62
CA TYR A 74 15.72 12.21 -50.35
C TYR A 74 15.75 10.68 -50.44
N LEU A 75 16.79 10.04 -49.88
CA LEU A 75 16.93 8.59 -49.93
C LEU A 75 16.13 7.92 -48.81
N ASN A 76 15.42 6.85 -49.15
CA ASN A 76 14.66 6.07 -48.18
C ASN A 76 15.61 5.23 -47.32
N PRO A 77 15.66 5.42 -45.99
CA PRO A 77 16.53 4.66 -45.08
C PRO A 77 16.39 3.13 -45.19
N ILE A 78 15.16 2.67 -45.44
CA ILE A 78 14.83 1.24 -45.51
C ILE A 78 15.44 0.60 -46.76
N SER A 79 15.38 1.30 -47.90
CA SER A 79 15.96 0.82 -49.16
C SER A 79 17.49 0.82 -49.10
N LEU A 80 18.10 1.81 -48.44
CA LEU A 80 19.56 1.82 -48.20
C LEU A 80 20.02 0.65 -47.33
N ALA A 81 19.25 0.28 -46.31
CA ALA A 81 19.55 -0.90 -45.49
C ALA A 81 19.49 -2.20 -46.30
N GLU A 82 18.54 -2.31 -47.23
CA GLU A 82 18.45 -3.46 -48.15
C GLU A 82 19.64 -3.51 -49.13
N GLU A 83 20.06 -2.38 -49.69
CA GLU A 83 21.25 -2.31 -50.53
C GLU A 83 22.52 -2.78 -49.79
N VAL A 84 22.69 -2.40 -48.52
CA VAL A 84 23.78 -2.89 -47.66
C VAL A 84 23.69 -4.40 -47.46
N GLU A 85 22.48 -4.94 -47.23
CA GLU A 85 22.28 -6.38 -47.09
C GLU A 85 22.62 -7.15 -48.37
N ILE A 86 22.22 -6.65 -49.54
CA ILE A 86 22.51 -7.28 -50.84
C ILE A 86 24.01 -7.30 -51.12
N MET A 87 24.71 -6.19 -50.84
CA MET A 87 26.13 -6.04 -51.16
C MET A 87 27.07 -6.74 -50.17
N TYR A 88 26.77 -6.67 -48.88
CA TYR A 88 27.68 -7.12 -47.81
C TYR A 88 27.11 -8.25 -46.92
N GLY A 89 25.85 -8.63 -47.14
CA GLY A 89 25.15 -9.67 -46.38
C GLY A 89 24.58 -9.21 -45.04
N ARG A 90 23.56 -9.93 -44.54
CA ARG A 90 22.83 -9.62 -43.30
C ARG A 90 23.71 -9.50 -42.06
N LYS A 91 24.77 -10.31 -41.97
CA LYS A 91 25.71 -10.27 -40.84
C LYS A 91 26.37 -8.91 -40.71
N LYS A 92 26.82 -8.32 -41.83
CA LYS A 92 27.47 -7.01 -41.81
C LYS A 92 26.49 -5.90 -41.44
N LEU A 93 25.25 -5.99 -41.90
CA LEU A 93 24.17 -5.07 -41.49
C LEU A 93 23.92 -5.13 -39.97
N HIS A 94 23.85 -6.34 -39.40
CA HIS A 94 23.72 -6.50 -37.95
C HIS A 94 24.90 -5.91 -37.17
N ASP A 95 26.13 -6.12 -37.65
CA ASP A 95 27.33 -5.55 -37.03
C ASP A 95 27.27 -4.01 -37.04
N ILE A 96 26.84 -3.40 -38.15
CA ILE A 96 26.68 -1.93 -38.26
C ILE A 96 25.64 -1.40 -37.27
N ILE A 97 24.52 -2.11 -37.09
CA ILE A 97 23.46 -1.73 -36.14
C ILE A 97 23.99 -1.84 -34.70
N MET A 98 24.70 -2.92 -34.36
CA MET A 98 25.32 -3.11 -33.04
C MET A 98 26.38 -2.05 -32.73
N GLU A 99 27.24 -1.71 -33.69
CA GLU A 99 28.24 -0.65 -33.54
C GLU A 99 27.62 0.75 -33.39
N SER A 100 26.45 0.97 -33.99
CA SER A 100 25.76 2.27 -33.96
C SER A 100 24.89 2.50 -32.72
N LEU A 101 24.58 1.42 -31.99
CA LEU A 101 23.74 1.44 -30.79
C LEU A 101 24.44 0.66 -29.66
N PRO A 102 25.40 1.27 -28.96
CA PRO A 102 26.16 0.62 -27.89
C PRO A 102 25.31 0.45 -26.61
N ASP A 103 24.37 -0.48 -26.63
CA ASP A 103 23.34 -0.63 -25.59
C ASP A 103 23.91 -0.73 -24.16
N MET A 104 25.03 -1.44 -23.97
CA MET A 104 25.64 -1.63 -22.65
C MET A 104 26.33 -0.38 -22.07
N ASP A 105 26.68 0.60 -22.91
CA ASP A 105 27.31 1.85 -22.48
C ASP A 105 26.28 2.88 -21.95
N HIS A 106 24.99 2.56 -22.11
CA HIS A 106 23.87 3.40 -21.72
C HIS A 106 23.03 2.77 -20.61
N ALA A 107 22.86 3.48 -19.50
CA ALA A 107 21.99 3.07 -18.40
C ALA A 107 20.63 3.78 -18.48
N PRO A 108 19.55 3.15 -18.02
CA PRO A 108 18.25 3.80 -17.92
C PRO A 108 18.30 5.04 -17.02
N SER A 109 17.62 6.10 -17.45
CA SER A 109 17.52 7.36 -16.70
C SER A 109 16.24 7.45 -15.86
N LYS A 110 16.11 8.50 -15.05
CA LYS A 110 14.97 8.69 -14.13
C LYS A 110 13.62 8.59 -14.85
N ILE A 111 13.52 9.12 -16.06
CA ILE A 111 12.26 9.10 -16.82
C ILE A 111 11.83 7.70 -17.25
N HIS A 112 12.77 6.75 -17.44
CA HIS A 112 12.45 5.36 -17.78
C HIS A 112 11.74 4.68 -16.60
N TYR A 113 12.28 4.86 -15.39
CA TYR A 113 11.65 4.38 -14.16
C TYR A 113 10.28 5.06 -13.91
N GLN A 114 10.17 6.37 -14.12
CA GLN A 114 8.88 7.09 -13.99
C GLN A 114 7.82 6.56 -14.96
N LEU A 115 8.21 6.25 -16.21
CA LEU A 115 7.29 5.72 -17.23
C LEU A 115 6.75 4.34 -16.82
N LEU A 116 7.64 3.45 -16.38
CA LEU A 116 7.30 2.08 -15.97
C LEU A 116 6.50 2.03 -14.65
N ASN A 117 6.62 3.04 -13.81
CA ASN A 117 5.80 3.17 -12.60
C ASN A 117 4.31 3.46 -12.89
N LEU A 118 3.94 3.91 -14.09
CA LEU A 118 2.54 4.16 -14.49
C LEU A 118 1.83 2.89 -15.02
N PRO A 119 0.53 2.65 -14.70
CA PRO A 119 -0.19 1.38 -14.97
C PRO A 119 -0.55 1.18 -16.44
N TRP A 120 0.46 1.05 -17.28
CA TRP A 120 0.29 0.62 -18.65
C TRP A 120 -0.12 -0.85 -18.70
N LYS A 121 -1.18 -1.16 -19.45
CA LYS A 121 -1.61 -2.53 -19.74
C LYS A 121 -0.55 -3.25 -20.56
N ASP A 122 -0.09 -2.61 -21.63
CA ASP A 122 1.00 -3.10 -22.48
C ASP A 122 1.87 -1.92 -22.93
N ILE A 123 3.18 -2.17 -23.00
CA ILE A 123 4.19 -1.27 -23.53
C ILE A 123 4.72 -1.89 -24.82
N PHE A 124 4.60 -1.16 -25.93
CA PHE A 124 5.10 -1.55 -27.23
C PHE A 124 6.33 -0.73 -27.57
N THR A 125 7.34 -1.35 -28.18
CA THR A 125 8.50 -0.61 -28.68
C THR A 125 9.04 -1.18 -29.98
N THR A 126 9.57 -0.30 -30.81
CA THR A 126 10.33 -0.61 -32.04
C THR A 126 11.84 -0.49 -31.82
N ASN A 127 12.26 -0.15 -30.60
CA ASN A 127 13.66 0.07 -30.27
C ASN A 127 14.38 -1.27 -30.06
N TYR A 128 15.62 -1.36 -30.52
CA TYR A 128 16.48 -2.53 -30.31
C TYR A 128 17.16 -2.54 -28.93
N ASP A 129 17.36 -1.36 -28.32
CA ASP A 129 18.00 -1.18 -27.00
C ASP A 129 17.23 -1.87 -25.86
N THR A 130 17.92 -2.22 -24.76
CA THR A 130 17.32 -2.95 -23.62
C THR A 130 17.02 -2.05 -22.42
N LEU A 131 16.88 -0.73 -22.64
CA LEU A 131 16.75 0.25 -21.56
C LEU A 131 15.46 0.07 -20.75
N LEU A 132 14.34 -0.29 -21.40
CA LEU A 132 13.06 -0.50 -20.72
C LEU A 132 13.07 -1.80 -19.92
N GLU A 133 13.71 -2.84 -20.44
CA GLU A 133 13.86 -4.14 -19.82
C GLU A 133 14.72 -4.05 -18.57
N ARG A 134 15.92 -3.44 -18.68
CA ARG A 134 16.79 -3.19 -17.53
C ARG A 134 16.13 -2.30 -16.49
N ALA A 135 15.39 -1.27 -16.92
CA ALA A 135 14.64 -0.44 -15.98
C ALA A 135 13.51 -1.23 -15.28
N SER A 136 12.89 -2.19 -15.98
CA SER A 136 11.80 -2.99 -15.42
C SER A 136 12.25 -3.97 -14.32
N GLU A 137 13.51 -4.42 -14.33
CA GLU A 137 14.08 -5.27 -13.28
C GLU A 137 14.19 -4.53 -11.94
N ASP A 138 14.48 -3.24 -11.97
CA ASP A 138 14.59 -2.38 -10.79
C ASP A 138 13.22 -1.80 -10.33
N VAL A 139 12.20 -1.83 -11.19
CA VAL A 139 10.85 -1.34 -10.87
C VAL A 139 10.09 -2.41 -10.09
N VAL A 140 10.08 -2.25 -8.78
CA VAL A 140 9.48 -3.24 -7.86
C VAL A 140 7.94 -3.26 -7.91
N ASN A 141 7.30 -2.17 -8.36
CA ASN A 141 5.84 -2.01 -8.27
C ASN A 141 5.07 -2.76 -9.36
N ARG A 142 5.76 -3.13 -10.46
CA ARG A 142 5.15 -3.76 -11.64
C ARG A 142 6.09 -4.82 -12.16
N ASN A 143 5.57 -6.03 -12.33
CA ASN A 143 6.32 -7.09 -12.98
C ASN A 143 5.94 -7.10 -14.47
N TYR A 144 6.71 -6.40 -15.28
CA TYR A 144 6.54 -6.42 -16.74
C TYR A 144 7.13 -7.71 -17.29
N ARG A 145 6.31 -8.45 -18.04
CA ARG A 145 6.83 -9.58 -18.81
C ARG A 145 7.41 -9.11 -20.13
N ILE A 146 8.67 -9.44 -20.38
CA ILE A 146 9.35 -9.13 -21.63
C ILE A 146 8.94 -10.15 -22.69
N VAL A 147 8.56 -9.66 -23.87
CA VAL A 147 8.19 -10.45 -25.04
C VAL A 147 9.08 -10.00 -26.19
N ASN A 148 10.10 -10.81 -26.49
CA ASN A 148 11.08 -10.52 -27.54
C ASN A 148 10.73 -11.24 -28.84
N ASN A 149 10.18 -12.45 -28.76
CA ASN A 149 9.87 -13.28 -29.92
C ASN A 149 8.38 -13.69 -29.95
N LYS A 150 7.92 -14.16 -31.12
CA LYS A 150 6.51 -14.59 -31.30
C LYS A 150 6.16 -15.83 -30.47
N GLU A 151 7.12 -16.69 -30.17
CA GLU A 151 6.93 -17.86 -29.31
C GLU A 151 6.66 -17.45 -27.85
N ASP A 152 7.23 -16.33 -27.40
CA ASP A 152 7.05 -15.83 -26.03
C ASP A 152 5.60 -15.38 -25.78
N LEU A 153 4.88 -14.96 -26.82
CA LEU A 153 3.46 -14.58 -26.72
C LEU A 153 2.59 -15.72 -26.18
N ILE A 154 2.89 -16.97 -26.54
CA ILE A 154 2.08 -18.16 -26.20
C ILE A 154 2.01 -18.36 -24.68
N CYS A 155 3.10 -18.08 -23.98
CA CYS A 155 3.15 -18.20 -22.53
C CYS A 155 2.79 -16.89 -21.80
N SER A 156 2.58 -15.78 -22.52
CA SER A 156 2.42 -14.41 -21.99
C SER A 156 0.97 -13.95 -21.87
N ALA A 157 0.08 -14.80 -21.37
CA ALA A 157 -1.36 -14.53 -21.26
C ALA A 157 -1.75 -13.42 -20.26
N MET A 158 -0.82 -12.92 -19.44
CA MET A 158 -1.10 -11.93 -18.39
C MET A 158 -0.33 -10.62 -18.65
N SER A 159 -1.04 -9.50 -18.60
CA SER A 159 -0.50 -8.13 -18.52
C SER A 159 0.07 -7.83 -17.11
N PRO A 160 1.01 -6.88 -16.95
CA PRO A 160 1.53 -5.98 -17.97
C PRO A 160 2.76 -6.54 -18.73
N ARG A 161 2.90 -6.16 -20.01
CA ARG A 161 3.96 -6.68 -20.91
C ARG A 161 4.80 -5.56 -21.54
N ILE A 162 6.07 -5.83 -21.82
CA ILE A 162 6.93 -5.05 -22.72
C ILE A 162 7.12 -5.89 -23.99
N ILE A 163 6.57 -5.43 -25.10
CA ILE A 163 6.54 -6.14 -26.38
C ILE A 163 7.47 -5.44 -27.36
N LYS A 164 8.48 -6.15 -27.83
CA LYS A 164 9.45 -5.66 -28.81
C LYS A 164 9.06 -6.13 -30.19
N LEU A 165 8.69 -5.17 -31.03
CA LEU A 165 8.09 -5.47 -32.34
C LEU A 165 9.17 -5.74 -33.39
N HIS A 166 10.31 -5.05 -33.33
CA HIS A 166 11.34 -5.10 -34.37
C HIS A 166 12.60 -5.91 -33.97
N GLY A 167 12.54 -6.65 -32.87
CA GLY A 167 13.67 -7.42 -32.32
C GLY A 167 14.36 -6.73 -31.13
N SER A 168 15.40 -7.36 -30.59
CA SER A 168 16.10 -6.90 -29.38
C SER A 168 17.56 -7.34 -29.33
N PHE A 169 18.43 -6.51 -28.74
CA PHE A 169 19.76 -6.94 -28.34
C PHE A 169 19.69 -7.93 -27.15
N PRO A 170 20.68 -8.83 -26.96
CA PRO A 170 21.90 -9.02 -27.75
C PRO A 170 21.76 -10.02 -28.92
N SER A 171 20.69 -10.82 -29.01
CA SER A 171 20.59 -11.89 -30.03
C SER A 171 19.17 -12.27 -30.46
N HIS A 172 18.16 -11.41 -30.26
CA HIS A 172 16.80 -11.68 -30.72
C HIS A 172 16.62 -11.19 -32.17
N THR A 173 17.07 -12.04 -33.10
CA THR A 173 16.97 -11.83 -34.55
C THR A 173 15.65 -12.36 -35.11
N PRO A 174 15.18 -11.82 -36.25
CA PRO A 174 15.78 -10.76 -37.09
C PRO A 174 15.45 -9.33 -36.63
N PHE A 175 16.41 -8.42 -36.82
CA PHE A 175 16.18 -6.98 -36.66
C PHE A 175 15.43 -6.44 -37.88
N ILE A 176 14.19 -5.99 -37.70
CA ILE A 176 13.36 -5.50 -38.80
C ILE A 176 13.88 -4.13 -39.24
N ILE A 177 14.46 -4.05 -40.45
CA ILE A 177 15.04 -2.81 -40.98
C ILE A 177 14.96 -2.68 -42.50
N THR A 178 15.01 -3.78 -43.26
CA THR A 178 15.03 -3.75 -44.74
C THR A 178 13.63 -3.73 -45.35
N GLU A 179 13.51 -3.36 -46.63
CA GLU A 179 12.21 -3.25 -47.30
C GLU A 179 11.50 -4.61 -47.35
N GLU A 180 12.27 -5.67 -47.61
CA GLU A 180 11.77 -7.04 -47.59
C GLU A 180 11.30 -7.48 -46.19
N ASP A 181 11.99 -7.07 -45.11
CA ASP A 181 11.55 -7.34 -43.74
C ASP A 181 10.18 -6.71 -43.48
N TYR A 182 10.01 -5.43 -43.81
CA TYR A 182 8.74 -4.72 -43.64
C TYR A 182 7.62 -5.31 -44.50
N ARG A 183 7.93 -5.79 -45.72
CA ARG A 183 6.97 -6.43 -46.62
C ARG A 183 6.47 -7.78 -46.08
N LEU A 184 7.38 -8.60 -45.55
CA LEU A 184 7.05 -9.91 -44.99
C LEU A 184 6.52 -9.84 -43.55
N TYR A 185 6.74 -8.72 -42.84
CA TYR A 185 6.38 -8.56 -41.44
C TYR A 185 4.93 -8.94 -41.09
N PRO A 186 3.89 -8.50 -41.82
CA PRO A 186 2.51 -8.87 -41.50
C PRO A 186 2.24 -10.39 -41.59
N LYS A 187 3.00 -11.11 -42.40
CA LYS A 187 2.88 -12.56 -42.59
C LYS A 187 3.68 -13.33 -41.53
N ASP A 188 4.94 -12.94 -41.33
CA ASP A 188 5.87 -13.69 -40.48
C ASP A 188 5.68 -13.39 -38.98
N TYR A 189 5.17 -12.19 -38.66
CA TYR A 189 4.88 -11.69 -37.31
C TYR A 189 3.40 -11.35 -37.12
N ALA A 190 2.51 -12.08 -37.79
CA ALA A 190 1.05 -11.92 -37.63
C ALA A 190 0.57 -11.87 -36.15
N PRO A 191 1.12 -12.68 -35.21
CA PRO A 191 0.74 -12.57 -33.80
C PRO A 191 1.03 -11.20 -33.15
N PHE A 192 2.15 -10.55 -33.50
CA PHE A 192 2.45 -9.21 -33.02
C PHE A 192 1.51 -8.16 -33.63
N VAL A 193 1.26 -8.26 -34.94
CA VAL A 193 0.30 -7.38 -35.62
C VAL A 193 -1.08 -7.47 -34.98
N ASN A 194 -1.58 -8.68 -34.73
CA ASN A 194 -2.87 -8.91 -34.09
C ASN A 194 -2.90 -8.33 -32.67
N THR A 195 -1.82 -8.49 -31.91
CA THR A 195 -1.72 -7.96 -30.53
C THR A 195 -1.77 -6.44 -30.52
N VAL A 196 -1.06 -5.78 -31.43
CA VAL A 196 -1.07 -4.30 -31.54
C VAL A 196 -2.44 -3.81 -32.02
N GLN A 197 -3.03 -4.46 -33.02
CA GLN A 197 -4.38 -4.14 -33.49
C GLN A 197 -5.43 -4.29 -32.38
N GLN A 198 -5.36 -5.36 -31.59
CA GLN A 198 -6.23 -5.56 -30.44
C GLN A 198 -6.02 -4.47 -29.38
N ALA A 199 -4.77 -4.11 -29.07
CA ALA A 199 -4.48 -3.02 -28.13
C ALA A 199 -5.01 -1.67 -28.60
N LEU A 200 -4.91 -1.38 -29.90
CA LEU A 200 -5.48 -0.17 -30.52
C LEU A 200 -7.03 -0.13 -30.48
N LEU A 201 -7.68 -1.29 -30.48
CA LEU A 201 -9.15 -1.40 -30.40
C LEU A 201 -9.67 -1.30 -28.96
N GLU A 202 -8.99 -1.94 -28.01
CA GLU A 202 -9.46 -2.06 -26.62
C GLU A 202 -9.03 -0.92 -25.72
N ASN A 203 -7.86 -0.34 -25.98
CA ASN A 203 -7.18 0.57 -25.06
C ASN A 203 -6.99 1.96 -25.68
N LEU A 204 -6.95 2.97 -24.82
CA LEU A 204 -6.42 4.28 -25.15
C LEU A 204 -4.92 4.13 -25.43
N PHE A 205 -4.49 4.54 -26.62
CA PHE A 205 -3.13 4.31 -27.08
C PHE A 205 -2.30 5.61 -27.02
N CYS A 206 -1.22 5.60 -26.25
CA CYS A 206 -0.30 6.73 -26.12
C CYS A 206 0.99 6.47 -26.93
N MET A 207 1.61 7.52 -27.45
CA MET A 207 2.88 7.42 -28.18
C MET A 207 3.85 8.46 -27.63
N ILE A 208 5.07 8.04 -27.26
CA ILE A 208 6.13 8.93 -26.76
C ILE A 208 7.46 8.64 -27.45
N GLY A 209 8.16 9.70 -27.89
CA GLY A 209 9.43 9.57 -28.59
C GLY A 209 9.34 8.82 -29.93
N PHE A 210 8.14 8.75 -30.51
CA PHE A 210 7.83 8.01 -31.74
C PHE A 210 7.19 8.95 -32.76
N SER A 211 7.74 9.02 -33.97
CA SER A 211 7.34 9.98 -35.01
C SER A 211 6.04 9.62 -35.75
N GLY A 212 5.54 8.39 -35.61
CA GLY A 212 4.36 7.93 -36.34
C GLY A 212 4.59 7.69 -37.84
N THR A 213 5.84 7.74 -38.30
CA THR A 213 6.23 7.56 -39.71
C THR A 213 6.64 6.14 -40.07
N ASP A 214 6.64 5.22 -39.09
CA ASP A 214 6.99 3.82 -39.31
C ASP A 214 5.98 3.13 -40.25
N PRO A 215 6.43 2.41 -41.29
CA PRO A 215 5.53 1.76 -42.24
C PRO A 215 4.57 0.74 -41.61
N ASN A 216 5.02 -0.05 -40.64
CA ASN A 216 4.16 -1.04 -39.97
C ASN A 216 3.07 -0.34 -39.17
N PHE A 217 3.42 0.72 -38.45
CA PHE A 217 2.44 1.53 -37.71
C PHE A 217 1.39 2.18 -38.62
N LEU A 218 1.82 2.72 -39.76
CA LEU A 218 0.91 3.29 -40.75
C LEU A 218 -0.06 2.24 -41.31
N ASN A 219 0.42 1.02 -41.56
CA ASN A 219 -0.42 -0.09 -42.00
C ASN A 219 -1.46 -0.49 -40.95
N TRP A 220 -1.10 -0.51 -39.66
CA TRP A 220 -2.06 -0.81 -38.58
C TRP A 220 -3.17 0.23 -38.47
N ILE A 221 -2.83 1.53 -38.60
CA ILE A 221 -3.83 2.61 -38.60
C ILE A 221 -4.70 2.60 -39.87
N GLY A 222 -4.10 2.32 -41.03
CA GLY A 222 -4.84 2.16 -42.28
C GLY A 222 -5.87 1.06 -42.16
N TRP A 223 -5.46 -0.11 -41.68
CA TRP A 223 -6.33 -1.26 -41.42
C TRP A 223 -7.50 -0.92 -40.48
N LEU A 224 -7.27 -0.15 -39.40
CA LEU A 224 -8.35 0.29 -38.51
C LEU A 224 -9.35 1.18 -39.23
N SER A 225 -8.86 2.11 -40.06
CA SER A 225 -9.70 3.06 -40.79
C SER A 225 -10.57 2.34 -41.83
N ASP A 226 -9.98 1.36 -42.52
CA ASP A 226 -10.62 0.57 -43.57
C ASP A 226 -11.69 -0.39 -43.03
N ASN A 227 -11.46 -1.03 -41.88
CA ASN A 227 -12.38 -2.05 -41.35
C ASN A 227 -13.52 -1.50 -40.50
N TYR A 228 -13.38 -0.29 -39.93
CA TYR A 228 -14.34 0.25 -38.97
C TYR A 228 -15.12 1.49 -39.47
N ASN A 229 -15.10 1.80 -40.78
CA ASN A 229 -15.97 2.81 -41.42
C ASN A 229 -16.07 4.15 -40.66
N ASN A 230 -14.94 4.68 -40.17
CA ASN A 230 -14.86 5.91 -39.36
C ASN A 230 -15.57 5.86 -37.99
N ILE A 231 -16.01 4.69 -37.52
CA ILE A 231 -16.42 4.49 -36.12
C ILE A 231 -15.14 4.31 -35.32
N VAL A 232 -14.67 5.40 -34.73
CA VAL A 232 -13.39 5.44 -34.01
C VAL A 232 -13.43 4.54 -32.77
N PRO A 233 -12.58 3.49 -32.67
CA PRO A 233 -12.63 2.55 -31.55
C PRO A 233 -12.19 3.18 -30.23
N GLN A 234 -11.07 3.94 -30.20
CA GLN A 234 -10.61 4.84 -29.12
C GLN A 234 -9.64 5.92 -29.66
N LYS A 235 -9.35 6.96 -28.88
CA LYS A 235 -8.43 8.06 -29.26
C LYS A 235 -6.97 7.63 -29.13
N ILE A 236 -6.13 8.02 -30.10
CA ILE A 236 -4.67 7.85 -30.03
C ILE A 236 -4.04 9.19 -29.65
N TYR A 237 -3.15 9.21 -28.66
CA TYR A 237 -2.47 10.42 -28.20
C TYR A 237 -0.97 10.37 -28.51
N MET A 238 -0.47 11.36 -29.23
CA MET A 238 0.95 11.53 -29.51
C MET A 238 1.53 12.65 -28.65
N ILE A 239 2.51 12.32 -27.81
CA ILE A 239 3.15 13.26 -26.88
C ILE A 239 4.34 13.90 -27.61
N SER A 240 4.19 15.16 -28.03
CA SER A 240 5.28 15.92 -28.67
C SER A 240 6.00 16.79 -27.64
N VAL A 241 7.33 16.70 -27.61
CA VAL A 241 8.17 17.35 -26.59
C VAL A 241 8.55 18.78 -26.99
N ASN A 242 8.78 19.00 -28.28
CA ASN A 242 9.22 20.27 -28.85
C ASN A 242 8.13 20.97 -29.68
N GLY A 243 6.94 20.37 -29.76
CA GLY A 243 5.82 20.84 -30.56
C GLY A 243 5.89 20.39 -32.02
N GLU A 244 4.73 20.42 -32.68
CA GLU A 244 4.56 20.09 -34.09
C GLU A 244 3.94 21.28 -34.83
N SER A 245 4.22 21.41 -36.14
CA SER A 245 3.55 22.43 -36.96
C SER A 245 2.04 22.18 -37.03
N GLU A 246 1.24 23.24 -37.17
CA GLU A 246 -0.23 23.12 -37.29
C GLU A 246 -0.66 22.20 -38.45
N VAL A 247 0.10 22.22 -39.56
CA VAL A 247 -0.15 21.35 -40.72
C VAL A 247 0.06 19.88 -40.36
N GLN A 248 1.10 19.55 -39.59
CA GLN A 248 1.34 18.19 -39.11
C GLN A 248 0.29 17.76 -38.08
N LYS A 249 -0.11 18.65 -37.16
CA LYS A 249 -1.18 18.39 -36.19
C LYS A 249 -2.49 18.04 -36.90
N GLU A 250 -2.88 18.80 -37.92
CA GLU A 250 -4.09 18.50 -38.70
C GLU A 250 -3.96 17.21 -39.52
N LYS A 251 -2.80 16.95 -40.13
CA LYS A 251 -2.54 15.68 -40.83
C LYS A 251 -2.69 14.47 -39.88
N LEU A 252 -2.19 14.57 -38.65
CA LEU A 252 -2.32 13.51 -37.66
C LEU A 252 -3.77 13.38 -37.14
N ARG A 253 -4.50 14.48 -37.00
CA ARG A 253 -5.93 14.48 -36.66
C ARG A 253 -6.78 13.75 -37.69
N THR A 254 -6.48 13.85 -38.99
CA THR A 254 -7.19 13.05 -40.01
C THR A 254 -7.04 11.54 -39.82
N LYS A 255 -5.98 11.12 -39.12
CA LYS A 255 -5.72 9.71 -38.74
C LYS A 255 -6.18 9.40 -37.30
N ASN A 256 -6.98 10.27 -36.69
CA ASN A 256 -7.44 10.17 -35.30
C ASN A 256 -6.30 10.15 -34.25
N ILE A 257 -5.16 10.76 -34.59
CA ILE A 257 -4.05 10.97 -33.66
C ILE A 257 -4.13 12.41 -33.13
N ILE A 258 -4.34 12.53 -31.82
CA ILE A 258 -4.38 13.82 -31.11
C ILE A 258 -2.97 14.10 -30.58
N VAL A 259 -2.39 15.23 -31.00
CA VAL A 259 -1.08 15.67 -30.52
C VAL A 259 -1.25 16.46 -29.21
N ILE A 260 -0.53 16.06 -28.17
CA ILE A 260 -0.38 16.80 -26.91
C ILE A 260 0.98 17.49 -26.95
N ASP A 261 0.99 18.81 -26.94
CA ASP A 261 2.20 19.61 -27.11
C ASP A 261 2.77 20.04 -25.75
N LEU A 262 3.79 19.32 -25.25
CA LEU A 262 4.39 19.62 -23.95
C LEU A 262 5.05 21.01 -23.91
N ALA A 263 5.43 21.57 -25.07
CA ALA A 263 6.00 22.92 -25.15
C ALA A 263 4.96 24.00 -24.86
N GLN A 264 3.70 23.76 -25.19
CA GLN A 264 2.59 24.68 -24.92
C GLN A 264 2.16 24.63 -23.45
N ILE A 265 2.13 23.43 -22.85
CA ILE A 265 1.75 23.23 -21.44
C ILE A 265 2.83 23.73 -20.47
N TRP A 266 4.11 23.50 -20.78
CA TRP A 266 5.24 23.89 -19.93
C TRP A 266 6.28 24.74 -20.70
N PRO A 267 5.93 25.99 -21.09
CA PRO A 267 6.80 26.83 -21.91
C PRO A 267 8.11 27.23 -21.20
N ASN A 268 8.11 27.29 -19.86
CA ASN A 268 9.23 27.74 -19.03
C ASN A 268 10.27 26.65 -18.73
N THR A 269 10.41 25.63 -19.58
CA THR A 269 11.38 24.55 -19.39
C THR A 269 12.33 24.47 -20.58
N ASP A 270 13.64 24.46 -20.27
CA ASP A 270 14.70 24.57 -21.29
C ASP A 270 15.10 23.22 -21.90
N SER A 271 14.81 22.09 -21.23
CA SER A 271 15.21 20.76 -21.69
C SER A 271 14.03 19.82 -21.99
N ALA A 272 14.17 19.03 -23.05
CA ALA A 272 13.22 18.01 -23.45
C ALA A 272 13.00 16.92 -22.37
N GLU A 273 14.07 16.54 -21.67
CA GLU A 273 14.01 15.57 -20.56
C GLU A 273 13.15 16.10 -19.41
N GLU A 274 13.29 17.37 -19.05
CA GLU A 274 12.54 17.96 -17.95
C GLU A 274 11.04 18.06 -18.27
N ARG A 275 10.67 18.38 -19.51
CA ARG A 275 9.27 18.37 -19.96
C ARG A 275 8.62 17.00 -19.82
N ILE A 276 9.31 15.95 -20.27
CA ILE A 276 8.84 14.56 -20.13
C ILE A 276 8.72 14.20 -18.64
N SER A 277 9.71 14.54 -17.83
CA SER A 277 9.67 14.23 -16.39
C SER A 277 8.51 14.93 -15.68
N ARG A 278 8.23 16.20 -16.01
CA ARG A 278 7.07 16.93 -15.47
C ARG A 278 5.75 16.31 -15.92
N PHE A 279 5.64 15.94 -17.20
CA PHE A 279 4.46 15.24 -17.73
C PHE A 279 4.17 13.93 -16.98
N LEU A 280 5.18 13.06 -16.84
CA LEU A 280 5.04 11.79 -16.13
C LEU A 280 4.69 12.00 -14.64
N THR A 281 5.35 12.98 -13.99
CA THR A 281 5.07 13.33 -12.58
C THR A 281 3.64 13.87 -12.41
N TYR A 282 3.16 14.66 -13.38
CA TYR A 282 1.81 15.22 -13.36
C TYR A 282 0.74 14.14 -13.51
N ILE A 283 0.93 13.21 -14.46
CA ILE A 283 0.06 12.03 -14.61
C ILE A 283 0.09 11.21 -13.33
N GLU A 284 1.26 10.97 -12.75
CA GLU A 284 1.42 10.19 -11.52
C GLU A 284 0.66 10.84 -10.35
N ASP A 285 0.75 12.16 -10.15
CA ASP A 285 0.02 12.88 -9.09
C ASP A 285 -1.51 12.80 -9.28
N LYS A 286 -1.99 13.00 -10.51
CA LYS A 286 -3.44 12.93 -10.80
C LYS A 286 -3.98 11.51 -10.73
N PHE A 287 -3.20 10.54 -11.21
CA PHE A 287 -3.53 9.13 -11.09
C PHE A 287 -3.64 8.72 -9.62
N LYS A 288 -2.63 9.09 -8.81
CA LYS A 288 -2.66 8.88 -7.36
C LYS A 288 -3.95 9.43 -6.79
N ARG A 289 -4.25 10.74 -6.98
CA ARG A 289 -5.51 11.39 -6.51
C ARG A 289 -6.78 10.65 -6.91
N LYS A 290 -6.87 10.05 -8.10
CA LYS A 290 -8.04 9.24 -8.50
C LYS A 290 -8.09 7.89 -7.81
N GLU A 291 -6.95 7.23 -7.60
CA GLU A 291 -6.91 6.04 -6.73
C GLU A 291 -7.29 6.37 -5.29
N GLU A 292 -6.91 7.56 -4.79
CA GLU A 292 -7.32 8.06 -3.48
C GLU A 292 -8.85 8.15 -3.33
N GLU A 293 -9.57 8.39 -4.42
CA GLU A 293 -11.03 8.43 -4.43
C GLU A 293 -11.68 7.03 -4.43
N LYS A 294 -11.00 6.02 -4.97
CA LYS A 294 -11.51 4.63 -5.04
C LYS A 294 -11.45 3.92 -3.69
N ILE A 295 -10.43 4.17 -2.87
CA ILE A 295 -10.25 3.54 -1.54
C ILE A 295 -10.92 4.41 -0.46
N LYS A 296 -12.25 4.53 -0.48
CA LYS A 296 -13.01 5.24 0.57
C LYS A 296 -13.92 4.27 1.31
N TRP A 297 -13.56 3.97 2.57
CA TRP A 297 -14.40 3.14 3.45
C TRP A 297 -15.49 3.94 4.15
N ILE A 298 -15.11 4.85 5.07
CA ILE A 298 -16.03 5.72 5.80
C ILE A 298 -15.84 7.17 5.34
N SER A 299 -16.94 7.86 5.12
CA SER A 299 -17.00 9.24 4.70
C SER A 299 -17.82 10.09 5.67
N ARG A 300 -17.82 11.41 5.44
CA ARG A 300 -18.66 12.32 6.23
C ARG A 300 -20.15 12.05 6.06
N LYS A 301 -20.58 11.59 4.87
CA LYS A 301 -21.98 11.26 4.59
C LYS A 301 -22.50 10.14 5.49
N ASP A 302 -21.65 9.18 5.83
CA ASP A 302 -22.02 8.08 6.72
C ASP A 302 -22.23 8.56 8.16
N ILE A 303 -21.50 9.59 8.58
CA ILE A 303 -21.74 10.23 9.88
C ILE A 303 -23.06 11.01 9.82
N ASP A 304 -23.32 11.74 8.74
CA ASP A 304 -24.58 12.49 8.57
C ASP A 304 -25.80 11.54 8.50
N GLU A 305 -25.64 10.35 7.92
CA GLU A 305 -26.62 9.26 7.97
C GLU A 305 -26.87 8.81 9.41
N LEU A 306 -25.81 8.55 10.19
CA LEU A 306 -25.94 8.16 11.60
C LEU A 306 -26.63 9.25 12.45
N PHE A 307 -26.29 10.52 12.24
CA PHE A 307 -26.97 11.66 12.85
C PHE A 307 -28.45 11.72 12.46
N SER A 308 -28.77 11.41 11.21
CA SER A 308 -30.15 11.38 10.73
C SER A 308 -30.93 10.22 11.32
N LEU A 309 -30.28 9.08 11.58
CA LEU A 309 -30.87 7.95 12.30
C LEU A 309 -31.15 8.30 13.77
N ASP A 310 -30.27 9.07 14.41
CA ASP A 310 -30.39 9.52 15.81
C ASP A 310 -31.49 10.58 16.00
N ASN A 311 -31.62 11.52 15.05
CA ASN A 311 -32.51 12.69 15.16
C ASN A 311 -33.94 12.50 14.61
N LYS A 312 -34.31 11.30 14.14
CA LYS A 312 -35.68 11.04 13.63
C LYS A 312 -36.71 11.19 14.76
N GLN A 313 -37.47 12.29 14.72
CA GLN A 313 -38.59 12.53 15.64
C GLN A 313 -39.57 11.34 15.57
N ASN A 314 -39.98 10.83 16.75
CA ASN A 314 -40.87 9.68 16.98
C ASN A 314 -40.27 8.28 16.91
N LYS A 315 -38.95 8.11 16.83
CA LYS A 315 -38.34 6.78 16.79
C LYS A 315 -38.15 6.17 18.19
N SER A 316 -38.52 4.90 18.37
CA SER A 316 -38.33 4.21 19.64
C SER A 316 -36.85 3.81 19.82
N ASN A 317 -36.39 3.67 21.07
CA ASN A 317 -35.02 3.24 21.35
C ASN A 317 -34.72 1.85 20.78
N GLU A 318 -35.73 0.98 20.68
CA GLU A 318 -35.64 -0.35 20.08
C GLU A 318 -35.32 -0.28 18.58
N GLU A 319 -36.01 0.57 17.83
CA GLU A 319 -35.77 0.75 16.40
C GLU A 319 -34.40 1.37 16.12
N LYS A 320 -33.94 2.27 17.00
CA LYS A 320 -32.61 2.87 16.93
C LYS A 320 -31.51 1.80 17.00
N ILE A 321 -31.57 0.90 17.97
CA ILE A 321 -30.58 -0.19 18.13
C ILE A 321 -30.54 -1.09 16.89
N ARG A 322 -31.69 -1.43 16.30
CA ARG A 322 -31.74 -2.25 15.08
C ARG A 322 -31.05 -1.57 13.91
N ASP A 323 -31.27 -0.27 13.73
CA ASP A 323 -30.67 0.48 12.65
C ASP A 323 -29.17 0.70 12.86
N TYR A 324 -28.74 0.93 14.11
CA TYR A 324 -27.32 0.99 14.42
C TYR A 324 -26.63 -0.34 14.20
N THR A 325 -27.27 -1.46 14.56
CA THR A 325 -26.75 -2.81 14.27
C THR A 325 -26.52 -2.99 12.77
N LYS A 326 -27.50 -2.63 11.93
CA LYS A 326 -27.39 -2.70 10.47
C LYS A 326 -26.30 -1.78 9.93
N PHE A 327 -26.23 -0.55 10.46
CA PHE A 327 -25.22 0.43 10.08
C PHE A 327 -23.82 -0.11 10.36
N ILE A 328 -23.56 -0.62 11.58
CA ILE A 328 -22.25 -1.16 11.96
C ILE A 328 -21.89 -2.36 11.08
N LYS A 329 -22.82 -3.30 10.90
CA LYS A 329 -22.61 -4.47 10.04
C LYS A 329 -22.19 -4.08 8.63
N LEU A 330 -22.88 -3.11 8.02
CA LEU A 330 -22.54 -2.63 6.68
C LEU A 330 -21.13 -2.00 6.62
N ARG A 331 -20.64 -1.40 7.71
CA ARG A 331 -19.25 -0.90 7.77
C ARG A 331 -18.24 -2.02 7.92
N ILE A 332 -18.54 -3.04 8.73
CA ILE A 332 -17.69 -4.23 8.84
C ILE A 332 -17.59 -4.92 7.48
N ASP A 333 -18.72 -5.18 6.81
CA ASP A 333 -18.77 -5.88 5.52
C ASP A 333 -18.05 -5.11 4.39
N SER A 334 -18.01 -3.78 4.48
CA SER A 334 -17.31 -2.91 3.51
C SER A 334 -15.87 -2.58 3.90
N TYR A 335 -15.35 -3.13 5.00
CA TYR A 335 -14.00 -2.85 5.46
C TYR A 335 -12.94 -3.35 4.46
N PRO A 336 -12.03 -2.47 4.00
CA PRO A 336 -11.02 -2.84 3.01
C PRO A 336 -9.96 -3.84 3.49
N GLY A 337 -9.90 -4.15 4.79
CA GLY A 337 -9.01 -5.19 5.31
C GLY A 337 -7.64 -4.71 5.77
N TRP A 338 -7.41 -3.41 6.01
CA TRP A 338 -6.13 -2.94 6.55
C TRP A 338 -5.74 -3.69 7.83
N ILE A 339 -4.44 -3.94 8.02
CA ILE A 339 -3.95 -4.59 9.24
C ILE A 339 -4.25 -3.74 10.49
N ALA A 340 -4.09 -2.42 10.40
CA ALA A 340 -4.44 -1.45 11.43
C ALA A 340 -5.17 -0.28 10.75
N LEU A 341 -6.08 0.36 11.48
CA LEU A 341 -6.90 1.43 10.93
C LEU A 341 -6.04 2.67 10.61
N PRO A 342 -6.02 3.14 9.35
CA PRO A 342 -5.28 4.35 8.98
C PRO A 342 -5.77 5.59 9.75
N GLU A 343 -4.86 6.51 10.10
CA GLU A 343 -5.13 7.69 10.91
C GLU A 343 -6.28 8.55 10.33
N ARG A 344 -6.36 8.66 9.01
CA ARG A 344 -7.43 9.41 8.32
C ARG A 344 -8.86 8.97 8.69
N TYR A 345 -9.05 7.74 9.17
CA TYR A 345 -10.34 7.21 9.60
C TYR A 345 -10.55 7.23 11.12
N LYS A 346 -9.52 7.49 11.94
CA LYS A 346 -9.61 7.45 13.42
C LYS A 346 -10.62 8.46 13.97
N ASN A 347 -10.64 9.67 13.42
CA ASN A 347 -11.62 10.69 13.81
C ASN A 347 -13.05 10.28 13.41
N LEU A 348 -13.25 9.79 12.18
CA LEU A 348 -14.58 9.41 11.69
C LEU A 348 -15.15 8.23 12.48
N THR A 349 -14.35 7.19 12.70
CA THR A 349 -14.72 6.02 13.51
C THR A 349 -14.90 6.39 14.98
N GLY A 350 -14.10 7.32 15.52
CA GLY A 350 -14.26 7.86 16.86
C GLY A 350 -15.62 8.52 17.08
N TYR A 351 -16.15 9.25 16.10
CA TYR A 351 -17.52 9.76 16.17
C TYR A 351 -18.54 8.64 16.22
N ILE A 352 -18.45 7.63 15.33
CA ILE A 352 -19.37 6.50 15.30
C ILE A 352 -19.34 5.74 16.64
N LEU A 353 -18.14 5.43 17.15
CA LEU A 353 -17.90 4.72 18.41
C LEU A 353 -18.56 5.42 19.59
N ARG A 354 -18.58 6.76 19.62
CA ARG A 354 -19.24 7.52 20.67
C ARG A 354 -20.75 7.25 20.72
N TYR A 355 -21.43 7.24 19.56
CA TYR A 355 -22.88 6.97 19.50
C TYR A 355 -23.19 5.54 19.93
N ILE A 356 -22.48 4.57 19.36
CA ILE A 356 -22.77 3.16 19.62
C ILE A 356 -22.35 2.74 21.05
N THR A 357 -21.33 3.37 21.63
CA THR A 357 -20.96 3.09 23.02
C THR A 357 -21.98 3.65 24.02
N GLU A 358 -22.58 4.80 23.73
CA GLU A 358 -23.67 5.34 24.56
C GLU A 358 -24.90 4.42 24.55
N ASP A 359 -25.22 3.87 23.38
CA ASP A 359 -26.31 2.91 23.24
C ASP A 359 -26.02 1.56 23.92
N LEU A 360 -24.77 1.06 23.86
CA LEU A 360 -24.33 -0.10 24.64
C LEU A 360 -24.56 0.11 26.14
N TYR A 361 -24.27 1.30 26.66
CA TYR A 361 -24.49 1.63 28.08
C TYR A 361 -25.96 1.60 28.49
N ASN A 362 -26.87 1.84 27.55
CA ASN A 362 -28.31 1.83 27.78
C ASN A 362 -28.96 0.48 27.44
N LEU A 363 -28.23 -0.45 26.82
CA LEU A 363 -28.76 -1.67 26.20
C LEU A 363 -29.56 -2.56 27.16
N LYS A 364 -29.21 -2.61 28.45
CA LYS A 364 -29.97 -3.35 29.47
C LYS A 364 -31.39 -2.81 29.67
N ASN A 365 -31.56 -1.49 29.56
CA ASN A 365 -32.82 -0.80 29.83
C ASN A 365 -33.76 -0.78 28.61
N ILE A 366 -33.27 -1.17 27.43
CA ILE A 366 -34.03 -1.18 26.18
C ILE A 366 -34.82 -2.50 26.07
N LYS A 367 -36.11 -2.42 25.75
CA LYS A 367 -37.02 -3.57 25.65
C LYS A 367 -36.90 -4.28 24.29
N ILE A 368 -35.70 -4.78 23.99
CA ILE A 368 -35.44 -5.67 22.85
C ILE A 368 -35.15 -7.09 23.32
N SER A 369 -35.30 -8.05 22.41
CA SER A 369 -34.98 -9.46 22.69
C SER A 369 -33.49 -9.63 23.03
N ILE A 370 -33.16 -10.65 23.83
CA ILE A 370 -31.76 -10.99 24.13
C ILE A 370 -30.96 -11.27 22.85
N CYS A 371 -31.60 -11.84 21.83
CA CYS A 371 -31.05 -12.11 20.51
C CYS A 371 -30.59 -10.82 19.81
N GLU A 372 -31.41 -9.77 19.84
CA GLU A 372 -31.06 -8.47 19.28
C GLU A 372 -29.92 -7.79 20.06
N LYS A 373 -29.91 -7.93 21.39
CA LYS A 373 -28.79 -7.45 22.23
C LYS A 373 -27.48 -8.16 21.84
N ILE A 374 -27.51 -9.48 21.65
CA ILE A 374 -26.34 -10.26 21.24
C ILE A 374 -25.86 -9.84 19.84
N ASN A 375 -26.77 -9.64 18.89
CA ASN A 375 -26.41 -9.16 17.56
C ASN A 375 -25.72 -7.79 17.63
N TYR A 376 -26.27 -6.86 18.41
CA TYR A 376 -25.65 -5.55 18.61
C TYR A 376 -24.25 -5.65 19.22
N ILE A 377 -24.09 -6.45 20.29
CA ILE A 377 -22.80 -6.65 20.95
C ILE A 377 -21.80 -7.29 20.00
N TYR A 378 -22.22 -8.28 19.21
CA TYR A 378 -21.37 -8.95 18.22
C TYR A 378 -20.80 -7.95 17.21
N GLU A 379 -21.66 -7.15 16.58
CA GLU A 379 -21.18 -6.12 15.63
C GLU A 379 -20.34 -5.05 16.34
N TYR A 380 -20.69 -4.67 17.58
CA TYR A 380 -19.95 -3.70 18.37
C TYR A 380 -18.51 -4.14 18.66
N VAL A 381 -18.30 -5.38 19.13
CA VAL A 381 -16.96 -5.86 19.48
C VAL A 381 -16.08 -6.04 18.24
N LEU A 382 -16.66 -6.48 17.11
CA LEU A 382 -15.93 -6.59 15.84
C LEU A 382 -15.54 -5.21 15.29
N PHE A 383 -16.45 -4.24 15.34
CA PHE A 383 -16.16 -2.88 14.90
C PHE A 383 -15.09 -2.22 15.77
N LYS A 384 -15.09 -2.47 17.09
CA LYS A 384 -14.02 -2.00 17.97
C LYS A 384 -12.66 -2.60 17.64
N ASP A 385 -12.60 -3.89 17.31
CA ASP A 385 -11.36 -4.55 16.89
C ASP A 385 -10.82 -3.92 15.60
N ILE A 386 -11.68 -3.68 14.59
CA ILE A 386 -11.32 -2.97 13.35
C ILE A 386 -10.80 -1.55 13.61
N CYS A 387 -11.36 -0.84 14.59
CA CYS A 387 -10.95 0.53 14.90
C CYS A 387 -9.66 0.60 15.73
N ASP A 388 -9.06 -0.54 16.07
CA ASP A 388 -7.98 -0.69 17.04
C ASP A 388 -8.32 -0.13 18.42
N ARG A 389 -9.60 -0.17 18.84
CA ARG A 389 -10.04 0.40 20.12
C ARG A 389 -10.30 -0.67 21.18
N PRO A 390 -9.69 -0.60 22.37
CA PRO A 390 -9.97 -1.54 23.46
C PRO A 390 -11.43 -1.51 23.92
N ILE A 391 -11.91 -2.65 24.41
CA ILE A 391 -13.18 -2.74 25.13
C ILE A 391 -12.88 -2.43 26.60
N PHE A 392 -13.41 -1.31 27.10
CA PHE A 392 -13.10 -0.82 28.43
C PHE A 392 -13.87 -1.60 29.51
N ARG A 393 -13.38 -1.56 30.76
CA ARG A 393 -13.94 -2.33 31.88
C ARG A 393 -15.47 -2.20 32.01
N LYS A 394 -16.00 -0.98 31.91
CA LYS A 394 -17.45 -0.71 32.00
C LYS A 394 -18.24 -1.43 30.91
N GLU A 395 -17.70 -1.49 29.69
CA GLU A 395 -18.32 -2.18 28.56
C GLU A 395 -18.27 -3.70 28.77
N VAL A 396 -17.13 -4.23 29.25
CA VAL A 396 -16.98 -5.65 29.60
C VAL A 396 -18.01 -6.08 30.63
N ASP A 397 -18.22 -5.29 31.69
CA ASP A 397 -19.19 -5.61 32.76
C ASP A 397 -20.63 -5.66 32.24
N ILE A 398 -20.98 -4.78 31.29
CA ILE A 398 -22.30 -4.76 30.65
C ILE A 398 -22.48 -5.97 29.74
N ILE A 399 -21.49 -6.26 28.89
CA ILE A 399 -21.52 -7.41 27.98
C ILE A 399 -21.63 -8.71 28.79
N LYS A 400 -20.81 -8.89 29.82
CA LYS A 400 -20.84 -10.07 30.69
C LYS A 400 -22.20 -10.31 31.32
N SER A 401 -22.83 -9.24 31.80
CA SER A 401 -24.17 -9.34 32.39
C SER A 401 -25.23 -9.78 31.38
N ILE A 402 -25.18 -9.26 30.14
CA ILE A 402 -26.15 -9.62 29.10
C ILE A 402 -25.93 -11.07 28.65
N LEU A 403 -24.67 -11.50 28.49
CA LEU A 403 -24.34 -12.89 28.15
C LEU A 403 -24.82 -13.89 29.21
N GLY A 404 -24.89 -13.48 30.48
CA GLY A 404 -25.40 -14.33 31.57
C GLY A 404 -26.92 -14.52 31.59
N GLU A 405 -27.69 -13.73 30.83
CA GLU A 405 -29.16 -13.81 30.77
C GLU A 405 -29.66 -14.89 29.79
N LEU A 406 -28.77 -15.54 29.03
CA LEU A 406 -29.17 -16.49 27.99
C LEU A 406 -29.22 -17.93 28.50
N GLU A 407 -30.38 -18.56 28.39
CA GLU A 407 -30.58 -19.97 28.78
C GLU A 407 -30.41 -20.95 27.59
N ASN A 408 -30.92 -20.61 26.41
CA ASN A 408 -30.79 -21.38 25.17
C ASN A 408 -30.80 -20.44 23.94
N GLY A 409 -30.00 -20.73 22.91
CA GLY A 409 -29.91 -19.92 21.70
C GLY A 409 -29.85 -20.76 20.42
N SER A 410 -30.16 -20.13 19.28
CA SER A 410 -29.95 -20.76 17.97
C SER A 410 -28.45 -21.00 17.70
N GLU A 411 -28.13 -21.86 16.73
CA GLU A 411 -26.74 -22.15 16.35
C GLU A 411 -25.95 -20.88 16.00
N GLU A 412 -26.56 -19.96 15.23
CA GLU A 412 -25.99 -18.65 14.90
C GLU A 412 -25.70 -17.80 16.15
N GLN A 413 -26.59 -17.82 17.13
CA GLN A 413 -26.39 -17.08 18.39
C GLN A 413 -25.27 -17.67 19.21
N ILE A 414 -25.18 -19.00 19.29
CA ILE A 414 -24.10 -19.68 19.99
C ILE A 414 -22.76 -19.33 19.34
N TYR A 415 -22.68 -19.33 18.00
CA TYR A 415 -21.49 -18.88 17.28
C TYR A 415 -21.12 -17.43 17.64
N LYS A 416 -22.07 -16.48 17.54
CA LYS A 416 -21.83 -15.07 17.88
C LYS A 416 -21.34 -14.88 19.31
N ILE A 417 -21.95 -15.57 20.27
CA ILE A 417 -21.53 -15.55 21.68
C ILE A 417 -20.11 -16.08 21.83
N ASN A 418 -19.79 -17.16 21.12
CA ASN A 418 -18.46 -17.75 21.15
C ASN A 418 -17.41 -16.74 20.65
N ILE A 419 -17.70 -16.03 19.55
CA ILE A 419 -16.84 -14.95 19.05
C ILE A 419 -16.73 -13.80 20.05
N ILE A 420 -17.84 -13.34 20.64
CA ILE A 420 -17.81 -12.28 21.68
C ILE A 420 -16.89 -12.69 22.84
N LYS A 421 -16.99 -13.95 23.32
CA LYS A 421 -16.10 -14.46 24.37
C LYS A 421 -14.64 -14.42 23.94
N VAL A 422 -14.31 -14.88 22.72
CA VAL A 422 -12.94 -14.81 22.20
C VAL A 422 -12.43 -13.37 22.15
N MET A 423 -13.24 -12.41 21.70
CA MET A 423 -12.85 -10.98 21.68
C MET A 423 -12.64 -10.41 23.09
N LEU A 424 -13.41 -10.87 24.09
CA LEU A 424 -13.25 -10.43 25.48
C LEU A 424 -11.97 -10.94 26.15
N LEU A 425 -11.35 -12.02 25.67
CA LEU A 425 -10.06 -12.52 26.19
C LEU A 425 -9.00 -11.42 26.17
N ARG A 426 -8.89 -10.74 25.03
CA ARG A 426 -7.97 -9.62 24.82
C ARG A 426 -8.21 -8.49 25.82
N SER A 427 -9.47 -8.17 26.11
CA SER A 427 -9.85 -7.15 27.10
C SER A 427 -9.51 -7.56 28.52
N TYR A 428 -9.75 -8.83 28.90
CA TYR A 428 -9.33 -9.35 30.20
C TYR A 428 -7.82 -9.31 30.37
N ARG A 429 -7.06 -9.66 29.33
CA ARG A 429 -5.61 -9.55 29.28
C ARG A 429 -5.12 -8.11 29.46
N GLU A 430 -5.72 -7.17 28.74
CA GLU A 430 -5.34 -5.75 28.87
C GLU A 430 -5.66 -5.19 30.24
N LEU A 431 -6.79 -5.59 30.84
CA LEU A 431 -7.20 -5.18 32.18
C LEU A 431 -6.44 -5.90 33.31
N GLY A 432 -5.58 -6.87 33.00
CA GLY A 432 -4.83 -7.64 34.00
C GLY A 432 -5.68 -8.66 34.79
N LEU A 433 -6.78 -9.13 34.22
CA LEU A 433 -7.79 -9.98 34.86
C LEU A 433 -7.56 -11.46 34.49
N LYS A 434 -6.50 -12.04 35.06
CA LYS A 434 -6.05 -13.41 34.73
C LYS A 434 -7.09 -14.47 35.10
N GLU A 435 -7.71 -14.36 36.26
CA GLU A 435 -8.71 -15.33 36.74
C GLU A 435 -9.93 -15.36 35.83
N GLU A 436 -10.48 -14.20 35.46
CA GLU A 436 -11.60 -14.12 34.53
C GLU A 436 -11.24 -14.60 33.13
N PHE A 437 -10.01 -14.36 32.67
CA PHE A 437 -9.51 -14.89 31.40
C PHE A 437 -9.46 -16.42 31.40
N ASP A 438 -8.87 -17.02 32.43
CA ASP A 438 -8.73 -18.48 32.54
C ASP A 438 -10.10 -19.16 32.68
N LEU A 439 -11.04 -18.52 33.38
CA LEU A 439 -12.44 -18.96 33.44
C LEU A 439 -13.10 -18.87 32.06
N LEU A 440 -12.94 -17.77 31.33
CA LEU A 440 -13.58 -17.57 30.04
C LEU A 440 -13.13 -18.60 29.00
N ILE A 441 -11.84 -18.95 28.98
CA ILE A 441 -11.30 -19.98 28.08
C ILE A 441 -12.05 -21.31 28.23
N ARG A 442 -12.43 -21.69 29.45
CA ARG A 442 -13.17 -22.95 29.71
C ARG A 442 -14.58 -22.93 29.13
N TYR A 443 -15.15 -21.76 28.89
CA TYR A 443 -16.49 -21.57 28.34
C TYR A 443 -16.51 -21.26 26.84
N ILE A 444 -15.34 -21.25 26.18
CA ILE A 444 -15.22 -21.09 24.72
C ILE A 444 -15.27 -22.47 24.08
N ASP A 445 -16.20 -22.64 23.14
CA ASP A 445 -16.31 -23.86 22.35
C ASP A 445 -15.30 -23.80 21.19
N LYS A 446 -14.15 -24.44 21.35
CA LYS A 446 -13.05 -24.36 20.38
C LYS A 446 -13.37 -25.03 19.04
N GLU A 447 -14.31 -25.98 19.01
CA GLU A 447 -14.67 -26.72 17.78
C GLU A 447 -15.53 -25.88 16.82
N ARG A 448 -16.20 -24.85 17.35
CA ARG A 448 -17.05 -23.91 16.58
C ARG A 448 -16.34 -22.63 16.18
N LEU A 449 -15.02 -22.58 16.26
CA LEU A 449 -14.22 -21.41 15.88
C LEU A 449 -13.60 -21.62 14.50
N ASP A 450 -13.69 -20.59 13.67
CA ASP A 450 -12.95 -20.53 12.42
C ASP A 450 -11.45 -20.40 12.69
N GLU A 451 -10.63 -20.75 11.70
CA GLU A 451 -9.17 -20.75 11.79
C GLU A 451 -8.60 -19.40 12.30
N TYR A 452 -9.20 -18.28 11.88
CA TYR A 452 -8.83 -16.96 12.36
C TYR A 452 -8.96 -16.83 13.89
N TYR A 453 -10.10 -17.25 14.45
CA TYR A 453 -10.37 -17.13 15.87
C TYR A 453 -9.62 -18.16 16.72
N ILE A 454 -9.28 -19.33 16.15
CA ILE A 454 -8.37 -20.29 16.78
C ILE A 454 -6.99 -19.64 16.97
N ASN A 455 -6.45 -19.02 15.92
CA ASN A 455 -5.17 -18.32 16.01
C ASN A 455 -5.23 -17.10 16.94
N PHE A 456 -6.36 -16.39 16.96
CA PHE A 456 -6.61 -15.32 17.92
C PHE A 456 -6.52 -15.82 19.35
N LEU A 457 -7.24 -16.90 19.67
CA LEU A 457 -7.22 -17.50 21.00
C LEU A 457 -5.80 -17.92 21.41
N LYS A 458 -5.07 -18.62 20.54
CA LYS A 458 -3.67 -19.03 20.80
C LYS A 458 -2.76 -17.84 21.05
N TYR A 459 -2.90 -16.78 20.26
CA TYR A 459 -2.14 -15.56 20.46
C TYR A 459 -2.46 -14.89 21.81
N GLU A 460 -3.74 -14.79 22.19
CA GLU A 460 -4.12 -14.22 23.49
C GLU A 460 -3.65 -15.09 24.65
N GLU A 461 -3.65 -16.42 24.53
CA GLU A 461 -3.05 -17.34 25.51
C GLU A 461 -1.55 -17.08 25.68
N CYS A 462 -0.79 -16.88 24.59
CA CYS A 462 0.63 -16.53 24.67
C CYS A 462 0.82 -15.17 25.36
N MET A 463 0.10 -14.15 24.91
CA MET A 463 0.24 -12.80 25.45
C MET A 463 -0.20 -12.69 26.91
N MET A 464 -1.16 -13.50 27.34
CA MET A 464 -1.57 -13.53 28.75
C MET A 464 -0.48 -14.10 29.65
N GLU A 465 0.26 -15.13 29.22
CA GLU A 465 1.42 -15.61 29.99
C GLU A 465 2.50 -14.54 30.07
N LEU A 466 2.73 -13.78 28.98
CA LEU A 466 3.65 -12.64 28.98
C LEU A 466 3.20 -11.54 29.95
N HIS A 467 1.91 -11.18 29.97
CA HIS A 467 1.35 -10.18 30.90
C HIS A 467 1.37 -10.66 32.35
N SER A 468 1.29 -11.98 32.56
CA SER A 468 1.41 -12.61 33.88
C SER A 468 2.87 -12.88 34.26
N LEU A 469 3.82 -12.50 33.40
CA LEU A 469 5.27 -12.68 33.58
C LEU A 469 5.71 -14.15 33.76
N ASN A 470 4.93 -15.09 33.25
CA ASN A 470 5.24 -16.51 33.23
C ASN A 470 6.03 -16.87 31.97
N ILE A 471 7.34 -16.59 31.99
CA ILE A 471 8.22 -16.69 30.80
C ILE A 471 8.31 -18.14 30.26
N GLN A 472 8.37 -19.15 31.13
CA GLN A 472 8.49 -20.55 30.69
C GLN A 472 7.23 -21.01 29.93
N SER A 473 6.05 -20.74 30.51
CA SER A 473 4.76 -21.04 29.89
C SER A 473 4.56 -20.26 28.59
N TYR A 474 5.04 -19.01 28.56
CA TYR A 474 5.05 -18.19 27.35
C TYR A 474 5.90 -18.83 26.23
N GLU A 475 7.14 -19.21 26.50
CA GLU A 475 8.03 -19.90 25.56
C GLU A 475 7.40 -21.18 25.01
N ASP A 476 6.92 -22.05 25.89
CA ASP A 476 6.29 -23.31 25.52
C ASP A 476 5.08 -23.10 24.61
N LYS A 477 4.22 -22.12 24.92
CA LYS A 477 3.02 -21.83 24.12
C LYS A 477 3.36 -21.24 22.74
N VAL A 478 4.32 -20.33 22.67
CA VAL A 478 4.75 -19.72 21.40
C VAL A 478 5.39 -20.76 20.47
N LEU A 479 6.23 -21.64 21.01
CA LEU A 479 6.88 -22.70 20.23
C LEU A 479 5.89 -23.77 19.76
N LYS A 480 4.89 -24.12 20.58
CA LYS A 480 3.80 -25.06 20.23
C LYS A 480 2.78 -24.47 19.25
N TRP A 481 2.68 -23.14 19.16
CA TRP A 481 1.72 -22.50 18.27
C TRP A 481 2.17 -22.65 16.82
N ASP A 482 1.68 -23.69 16.16
CA ASP A 482 1.88 -23.88 14.73
C ASP A 482 0.99 -22.92 13.91
N VAL A 483 1.60 -22.21 12.97
CA VAL A 483 0.97 -21.20 12.11
C VAL A 483 1.40 -21.50 10.69
N ASP A 484 0.43 -21.62 9.80
CA ASP A 484 0.69 -21.82 8.39
C ASP A 484 1.42 -20.59 7.80
N ILE A 485 2.45 -20.83 6.99
CA ILE A 485 3.19 -19.79 6.27
C ILE A 485 2.30 -19.02 5.27
N TYR A 486 1.19 -19.63 4.82
CA TYR A 486 0.18 -18.96 4.00
C TYR A 486 -0.72 -18.00 4.81
N ASN A 487 -0.67 -18.05 6.14
CA ASN A 487 -1.41 -17.15 7.02
C ASN A 487 -0.53 -15.98 7.49
N HIS A 488 -0.21 -15.06 6.57
CA HIS A 488 0.81 -14.03 6.76
C HIS A 488 0.55 -13.11 7.96
N TYR A 489 -0.73 -12.82 8.25
CA TYR A 489 -1.11 -12.01 9.41
C TYR A 489 -0.70 -12.67 10.73
N TRP A 490 -1.05 -13.94 10.93
CA TRP A 490 -0.69 -14.66 12.15
C TRP A 490 0.80 -14.98 12.21
N MET A 491 1.44 -15.20 11.06
CA MET A 491 2.89 -15.40 10.98
C MET A 491 3.66 -14.15 11.40
N LEU A 492 3.25 -12.96 10.96
CA LEU A 492 3.78 -11.67 11.43
C LEU A 492 3.68 -11.56 12.96
N ARG A 493 2.51 -11.90 13.53
CA ARG A 493 2.31 -11.84 14.99
C ARG A 493 3.16 -12.87 15.73
N LYS A 494 3.27 -14.10 15.22
CA LYS A 494 4.15 -15.13 15.79
C LYS A 494 5.61 -14.69 15.75
N LEU A 495 6.08 -14.13 14.64
CA LEU A 495 7.42 -13.54 14.53
C LEU A 495 7.63 -12.46 15.59
N SER A 496 6.67 -11.55 15.78
CA SER A 496 6.78 -10.51 16.81
C SER A 496 6.90 -11.03 18.25
N LEU A 497 6.43 -12.26 18.51
CA LEU A 497 6.61 -12.97 19.78
C LEU A 497 7.97 -13.67 19.82
N LEU A 498 8.34 -14.41 18.77
CA LEU A 498 9.60 -15.17 18.69
C LEU A 498 10.85 -14.28 18.80
N VAL A 499 10.79 -13.05 18.27
CA VAL A 499 11.88 -12.07 18.35
C VAL A 499 12.31 -11.78 19.80
N LYS A 500 11.43 -12.03 20.77
CA LYS A 500 11.73 -11.86 22.21
C LYS A 500 12.61 -12.98 22.78
N PHE A 501 12.78 -14.10 22.06
CA PHE A 501 13.68 -15.20 22.45
C PHE A 501 15.12 -14.99 21.98
N GLU A 502 15.40 -13.88 21.28
CA GLU A 502 16.74 -13.47 20.82
C GLU A 502 17.42 -14.43 19.82
N ASP A 503 16.72 -15.46 19.33
CA ASP A 503 17.11 -16.27 18.17
C ASP A 503 16.77 -15.54 16.85
N TYR A 504 17.51 -14.45 16.61
CA TYR A 504 17.23 -13.56 15.48
C TYR A 504 17.47 -14.20 14.12
N VAL A 505 18.43 -15.12 14.01
CA VAL A 505 18.75 -15.83 12.74
C VAL A 505 17.56 -16.65 12.28
N ARG A 506 16.98 -17.46 13.18
CA ARG A 506 15.78 -18.23 12.86
C ARG A 506 14.58 -17.34 12.55
N CYS A 507 14.43 -16.22 13.26
CA CYS A 507 13.37 -15.24 12.96
C CYS A 507 13.55 -14.60 11.58
N GLU A 508 14.78 -14.31 11.17
CA GLU A 508 15.08 -13.75 9.84
C GLU A 508 14.68 -14.72 8.74
N GLU A 509 15.11 -15.99 8.82
CA GLU A 509 14.78 -17.02 7.84
C GLU A 509 13.25 -17.15 7.66
N MET A 510 12.53 -17.29 8.77
CA MET A 510 11.07 -17.38 8.77
C MET A 510 10.40 -16.12 8.19
N ALA A 511 10.90 -14.93 8.52
CA ALA A 511 10.36 -13.67 8.01
C ALA A 511 10.58 -13.51 6.51
N ILE A 512 11.77 -13.86 6.02
CA ILE A 512 12.12 -13.83 4.60
C ILE A 512 11.25 -14.81 3.81
N ASP A 513 11.05 -16.04 4.30
CA ASP A 513 10.22 -17.02 3.60
C ASP A 513 8.75 -16.64 3.59
N THR A 514 8.25 -16.03 4.66
CA THR A 514 6.90 -15.45 4.71
C THR A 514 6.74 -14.32 3.69
N LEU A 515 7.74 -13.43 3.59
CA LEU A 515 7.76 -12.34 2.60
C LEU A 515 7.81 -12.86 1.16
N LYS A 516 8.64 -13.88 0.88
CA LYS A 516 8.69 -14.53 -0.43
C LYS A 516 7.34 -15.15 -0.80
N ASN A 517 6.69 -15.81 0.16
CA ASN A 517 5.36 -16.40 -0.04
C ASN A 517 4.32 -15.32 -0.35
N LEU A 518 4.24 -14.28 0.48
CA LEU A 518 3.31 -13.15 0.29
C LEU A 518 3.50 -12.47 -1.07
N ARG A 519 4.75 -12.23 -1.49
CA ARG A 519 5.08 -11.58 -2.77
C ARG A 519 4.77 -12.45 -4.00
N ARG A 520 4.64 -13.78 -3.86
CA ARG A 520 4.26 -14.69 -4.95
C ARG A 520 2.76 -14.66 -5.22
N ILE A 521 1.94 -14.19 -4.28
CA ILE A 521 0.49 -14.16 -4.45
C ILE A 521 0.13 -13.11 -5.50
N LYS A 522 -0.57 -13.56 -6.54
CA LYS A 522 -1.08 -12.71 -7.62
C LYS A 522 -2.49 -12.26 -7.29
N TYR A 523 -2.66 -10.98 -7.00
CA TYR A 523 -3.99 -10.40 -6.80
C TYR A 523 -4.51 -9.74 -8.08
N LYS A 524 -5.83 -9.79 -8.28
CA LYS A 524 -6.55 -8.89 -9.20
C LYS A 524 -6.81 -7.54 -8.50
N LYS A 525 -7.02 -6.47 -9.25
CA LYS A 525 -7.16 -5.09 -8.72
C LYS A 525 -8.30 -4.95 -7.69
N LEU A 526 -8.06 -4.18 -6.61
CA LEU A 526 -9.05 -3.67 -5.63
C LEU A 526 -9.84 -4.74 -4.85
N ASP A 527 -9.22 -5.89 -4.57
CA ASP A 527 -9.76 -6.85 -3.60
C ASP A 527 -9.41 -6.43 -2.16
N ASN A 528 -10.29 -6.67 -1.19
CA ASN A 528 -10.01 -6.44 0.24
C ASN A 528 -8.78 -7.26 0.68
N GLU A 529 -8.58 -8.43 0.06
CA GLU A 529 -7.38 -9.24 0.29
C GLU A 529 -6.10 -8.54 -0.18
N LEU A 530 -6.12 -7.78 -1.27
CA LEU A 530 -4.94 -7.06 -1.75
C LEU A 530 -4.51 -6.00 -0.72
N ILE A 531 -5.45 -5.17 -0.26
CA ILE A 531 -5.17 -4.08 0.69
C ILE A 531 -4.64 -4.66 2.01
N ARG A 532 -5.27 -5.73 2.50
CA ARG A 532 -4.80 -6.46 3.68
C ARG A 532 -3.36 -6.92 3.50
N ASN A 533 -3.07 -7.62 2.41
CA ASN A 533 -1.76 -8.22 2.16
C ASN A 533 -0.66 -7.16 1.92
N GLN A 534 -0.97 -6.03 1.28
CA GLN A 534 -0.06 -4.89 1.19
C GLN A 534 0.29 -4.32 2.56
N SER A 535 -0.70 -4.14 3.44
CA SER A 535 -0.46 -3.62 4.78
C SER A 535 0.34 -4.59 5.67
N ILE A 536 0.14 -5.90 5.49
CA ILE A 536 0.95 -6.96 6.13
C ILE A 536 2.37 -6.96 5.58
N GLU A 537 2.55 -6.82 4.25
CA GLU A 537 3.87 -6.76 3.62
C GLU A 537 4.71 -5.64 4.20
N ASP A 538 4.14 -4.43 4.33
CA ASP A 538 4.84 -3.27 4.89
C ASP A 538 5.30 -3.52 6.34
N CYS A 539 4.44 -4.12 7.16
CA CYS A 539 4.78 -4.50 8.53
C CYS A 539 5.86 -5.58 8.59
N LEU A 540 5.78 -6.61 7.73
CA LEU A 540 6.77 -7.69 7.65
C LEU A 540 8.13 -7.18 7.18
N VAL A 541 8.18 -6.31 6.16
CA VAL A 541 9.44 -5.69 5.71
C VAL A 541 10.04 -4.86 6.84
N LYS A 542 9.21 -4.13 7.58
CA LYS A 542 9.67 -3.36 8.74
C LYS A 542 10.28 -4.23 9.82
N LEU A 543 9.57 -5.28 10.24
CA LEU A 543 10.04 -6.22 11.25
C LEU A 543 11.32 -6.93 10.80
N THR A 544 11.36 -7.40 9.55
CA THR A 544 12.54 -8.10 9.00
C THR A 544 13.77 -7.19 8.98
N ASN A 545 13.63 -5.93 8.55
CA ASN A 545 14.73 -4.98 8.58
C ASN A 545 15.20 -4.68 10.01
N HIS A 546 14.30 -4.68 11.01
CA HIS A 546 14.67 -4.54 12.41
C HIS A 546 15.43 -5.76 12.94
N ILE A 547 15.02 -6.97 12.57
CA ILE A 547 15.71 -8.22 12.92
C ILE A 547 17.13 -8.22 12.32
N LYS A 548 17.27 -7.92 11.03
CA LYS A 548 18.56 -7.80 10.34
C LYS A 548 19.52 -6.83 11.03
N GLN A 549 19.00 -5.67 11.46
CA GLN A 549 19.78 -4.68 12.20
C GLN A 549 20.24 -5.18 13.57
N ALA A 550 19.41 -5.98 14.25
CA ALA A 550 19.76 -6.57 15.53
C ALA A 550 20.88 -7.62 15.38
N ILE A 551 20.79 -8.50 14.37
CA ILE A 551 21.84 -9.50 14.04
C ILE A 551 23.18 -8.81 13.80
N LYS A 552 23.21 -7.81 12.91
CA LYS A 552 24.42 -7.02 12.62
C LYS A 552 25.05 -6.40 13.87
N SER A 553 24.21 -5.93 14.80
CA SER A 553 24.70 -5.33 16.03
C SER A 553 25.28 -6.35 17.02
N LEU A 554 24.86 -7.62 16.95
CA LEU A 554 25.38 -8.68 17.81
C LEU A 554 26.68 -9.27 17.30
N GLU A 555 26.79 -9.48 15.99
CA GLU A 555 27.93 -10.19 15.41
C GLU A 555 29.18 -9.30 15.26
N ASN A 556 29.07 -7.98 15.45
CA ASN A 556 30.15 -7.00 15.14
C ASN A 556 30.72 -7.18 13.73
N ASP A 557 29.96 -7.83 12.85
CA ASP A 557 30.51 -8.43 11.65
C ASP A 557 30.54 -7.39 10.53
N LYS A 558 31.74 -7.18 9.99
CA LYS A 558 31.93 -6.28 8.84
C LYS A 558 31.54 -6.97 7.52
N GLU A 559 31.38 -8.29 7.52
CA GLU A 559 31.03 -9.10 6.34
C GLU A 559 29.52 -9.33 6.16
N TYR A 560 28.67 -9.01 7.15
CA TYR A 560 27.22 -9.11 6.97
C TYR A 560 26.73 -8.03 5.98
N GLU A 561 26.51 -8.41 4.73
CA GLU A 561 25.96 -7.54 3.70
C GLU A 561 24.48 -7.20 3.99
N GLU A 562 24.27 -6.03 4.60
CA GLU A 562 22.94 -5.49 4.87
C GLU A 562 22.25 -5.05 3.55
N THR A 563 21.68 -6.00 2.82
CA THR A 563 20.67 -5.69 1.81
C THR A 563 19.37 -5.35 2.52
N LYS A 564 19.15 -4.04 2.73
CA LYS A 564 17.85 -3.52 3.20
C LYS A 564 16.77 -3.99 2.25
N ILE A 565 15.79 -4.70 2.79
CA ILE A 565 14.61 -5.07 2.03
C ILE A 565 13.84 -3.78 1.82
N LYS A 566 13.79 -3.32 0.58
CA LYS A 566 12.98 -2.17 0.21
C LYS A 566 11.51 -2.54 0.23
N ASN A 567 10.69 -1.63 0.74
CA ASN A 567 9.26 -1.65 0.49
C ASN A 567 9.04 -1.50 -1.03
N LYS A 568 7.92 -2.03 -1.54
CA LYS A 568 7.37 -1.52 -2.82
C LYS A 568 7.16 -0.02 -2.67
N GLU A 569 7.33 0.78 -3.72
CA GLU A 569 6.96 2.19 -3.63
C GLU A 569 5.44 2.26 -3.46
N LEU A 570 5.03 2.52 -2.23
CA LEU A 570 3.62 2.63 -1.88
C LEU A 570 3.06 3.87 -2.59
N THR A 571 1.85 3.75 -3.14
CA THR A 571 1.11 4.96 -3.49
C THR A 571 0.83 5.73 -2.20
N LYS A 572 0.72 7.06 -2.27
CA LYS A 572 0.62 7.96 -1.10
C LYS A 572 -0.55 7.62 -0.14
N ASN A 573 -1.48 6.77 -0.57
CA ASN A 573 -2.70 6.39 0.13
C ASN A 573 -2.80 4.92 0.55
N GLU A 574 -1.77 4.12 0.26
CA GLU A 574 -1.60 2.79 0.84
C GLU A 574 -1.13 2.92 2.29
N PHE A 575 -1.50 1.93 3.11
CA PHE A 575 -1.07 1.87 4.51
C PHE A 575 0.46 1.86 4.57
N ASN A 576 1.03 2.85 5.24
CA ASN A 576 2.47 2.97 5.46
C ASN A 576 2.74 3.05 6.95
N TRP A 577 3.30 1.99 7.52
CA TRP A 577 3.56 1.85 8.94
C TRP A 577 4.40 3.00 9.48
N PHE A 578 5.39 3.49 8.72
CA PHE A 578 6.28 4.54 9.19
C PHE A 578 5.56 5.89 9.33
N GLU A 579 4.77 6.28 8.33
CA GLU A 579 4.00 7.52 8.39
C GLU A 579 2.90 7.44 9.47
N GLU A 580 2.19 6.32 9.58
CA GLU A 580 1.18 6.12 10.63
C GLU A 580 1.81 6.20 12.04
N ASN A 581 2.93 5.48 12.29
CA ASN A 581 3.63 5.53 13.57
C ASN A 581 4.19 6.95 13.88
N LYS A 582 4.59 7.70 12.86
CA LYS A 582 5.07 9.07 13.00
C LYS A 582 3.95 10.04 13.37
N LEU A 583 2.75 9.85 12.86
CA LEU A 583 1.57 10.64 13.24
C LEU A 583 1.24 10.44 14.72
N TYR A 584 1.16 9.20 15.18
CA TYR A 584 1.00 8.90 16.62
C TYR A 584 2.07 9.55 17.48
N ARG A 585 3.34 9.45 17.07
CA ARG A 585 4.45 10.04 17.82
C ARG A 585 4.33 11.54 17.99
N LYS A 586 3.86 12.23 16.95
CA LYS A 586 3.67 13.68 16.97
C LYS A 586 2.66 14.09 18.05
N SER A 587 1.60 13.30 18.23
CA SER A 587 0.59 13.54 19.28
C SER A 587 1.13 13.41 20.70
N PHE A 588 2.19 12.63 20.89
CA PHE A 588 2.83 12.41 22.20
C PHE A 588 4.10 13.25 22.43
N GLU A 589 4.39 14.25 21.60
CA GLU A 589 5.52 15.18 21.84
C GLU A 589 5.20 16.22 22.92
N SER A 590 3.91 16.56 23.10
CA SER A 590 3.47 17.48 24.13
C SER A 590 3.22 16.77 25.46
N LYS A 591 3.67 17.38 26.56
CA LYS A 591 3.39 16.93 27.93
C LYS A 591 1.89 16.81 28.16
N TYR A 592 1.47 15.69 28.72
CA TYR A 592 0.08 15.49 29.11
C TYR A 592 -0.36 16.48 30.19
N ILE A 593 -1.45 17.22 29.94
CA ILE A 593 -2.12 18.06 30.92
C ILE A 593 -3.52 17.49 31.16
N GLU A 594 -3.72 16.87 32.32
CA GLU A 594 -5.03 16.36 32.71
C GLU A 594 -6.03 17.52 32.84
N LYS A 595 -7.12 17.47 32.09
CA LYS A 595 -8.21 18.45 32.19
C LYS A 595 -9.15 18.02 33.33
N PRO A 596 -9.38 18.85 34.36
CA PRO A 596 -10.25 18.47 35.46
C PRO A 596 -11.70 18.30 34.99
N ARG A 597 -12.37 17.22 35.42
CA ARG A 597 -13.78 16.90 35.11
C ARG A 597 -14.78 17.96 35.59
N SER A 598 -14.41 18.74 36.61
CA SER A 598 -15.14 19.90 37.06
C SER A 598 -14.19 21.05 37.36
N LYS A 599 -14.53 22.25 36.86
CA LYS A 599 -13.83 23.48 37.21
C LYS A 599 -14.79 24.36 38.00
N THR A 600 -14.53 24.50 39.29
CA THR A 600 -15.24 25.49 40.12
C THR A 600 -14.72 26.88 39.78
N LEU A 601 -15.53 27.65 39.06
CA LEU A 601 -15.29 29.07 38.85
C LEU A 601 -15.94 29.82 40.01
N LEU A 602 -15.13 30.54 40.78
CA LEU A 602 -15.63 31.54 41.72
C LEU A 602 -16.26 32.66 40.89
N SER A 603 -17.54 32.96 41.11
CA SER A 603 -18.16 34.13 40.49
C SER A 603 -17.83 35.39 41.28
N PHE A 604 -18.07 36.55 40.65
CA PHE A 604 -17.89 37.86 41.28
C PHE A 604 -18.72 38.01 42.57
N ASP A 605 -19.89 37.37 42.65
CA ASP A 605 -20.72 37.36 43.85
C ASP A 605 -20.15 36.44 44.93
N LEU A 606 -19.88 37.04 46.10
CA LEU A 606 -19.43 36.35 47.31
C LEU A 606 -20.45 35.26 47.71
N GLY A 607 -20.00 34.01 47.73
CA GLY A 607 -20.81 32.84 48.11
C GLY A 607 -21.36 32.02 46.95
N VAL A 608 -21.28 32.51 45.71
CA VAL A 608 -21.74 31.75 44.53
C VAL A 608 -20.57 31.01 43.88
N LYS A 609 -20.66 29.68 43.82
CA LYS A 609 -19.71 28.80 43.13
C LYS A 609 -20.36 28.32 41.83
N LYS A 610 -19.84 28.72 40.67
CA LYS A 610 -20.23 28.11 39.38
C LYS A 610 -19.38 26.88 39.14
N ILE A 611 -19.96 25.70 39.33
CA ILE A 611 -19.32 24.44 38.93
C ILE A 611 -19.57 24.27 37.43
N LYS A 612 -18.52 24.41 36.62
CA LYS A 612 -18.55 23.92 35.24
C LYS A 612 -18.18 22.44 35.27
N GLU A 613 -19.17 21.58 35.14
CA GLU A 613 -18.96 20.14 34.95
C GLU A 613 -18.82 19.86 33.44
N SER A 614 -17.69 19.29 33.03
CA SER A 614 -17.55 18.77 31.67
C SER A 614 -18.22 17.39 31.62
N PHE A 615 -19.53 17.37 31.37
CA PHE A 615 -20.23 16.13 31.06
C PHE A 615 -19.78 15.64 29.68
N LYS A 616 -19.28 14.40 29.61
CA LYS A 616 -19.16 13.59 28.38
C LYS A 616 -18.16 14.05 27.30
N ALA A 617 -16.87 14.05 27.59
CA ALA A 617 -15.89 13.71 26.56
C ALA A 617 -14.88 12.74 27.15
N GLU A 618 -14.84 11.52 26.63
CA GLU A 618 -13.67 10.66 26.83
C GLU A 618 -12.43 11.48 26.44
N ASN A 619 -11.38 11.40 27.25
CA ASN A 619 -10.18 12.20 27.00
C ASN A 619 -9.54 11.69 25.70
N SER A 620 -9.64 12.47 24.63
CA SER A 620 -9.20 12.07 23.29
C SER A 620 -7.73 11.64 23.27
N GLU A 621 -6.88 12.30 24.08
CA GLU A 621 -5.47 11.95 24.20
C GLU A 621 -5.25 10.58 24.88
N VAL A 622 -6.13 10.19 25.80
CA VAL A 622 -6.08 8.87 26.45
C VAL A 622 -6.51 7.78 25.47
N ILE A 623 -7.56 8.04 24.71
CA ILE A 623 -8.01 7.13 23.65
C ILE A 623 -6.91 6.93 22.62
N GLU A 624 -6.30 8.01 22.15
CA GLU A 624 -5.20 7.96 21.17
C GLU A 624 -4.00 7.16 21.71
N ALA A 625 -3.70 7.26 23.01
CA ALA A 625 -2.68 6.43 23.66
C ALA A 625 -3.03 4.93 23.64
N PHE A 626 -4.29 4.56 23.88
CA PHE A 626 -4.75 3.17 23.74
C PHE A 626 -4.70 2.69 22.28
N ASP A 627 -5.19 3.50 21.34
CA ASP A 627 -5.17 3.21 19.91
C ASP A 627 -3.72 3.01 19.41
N TYR A 628 -2.75 3.78 19.94
CA TYR A 628 -1.32 3.61 19.63
C TYR A 628 -0.76 2.27 20.12
N LEU A 629 -1.07 1.85 21.35
CA LEU A 629 -0.61 0.56 21.87
C LEU A 629 -1.18 -0.60 21.06
N ARG A 630 -2.43 -0.47 20.62
CA ARG A 630 -3.08 -1.42 19.71
C ARG A 630 -2.41 -1.46 18.34
N PHE A 631 -2.19 -0.30 17.73
CA PHE A 631 -1.46 -0.18 16.47
C PHE A 631 -0.10 -0.90 16.53
N ARG A 632 0.68 -0.71 17.61
CA ARG A 632 1.98 -1.38 17.79
C ARG A 632 1.85 -2.90 17.93
N GLU A 633 0.83 -3.37 18.64
CA GLU A 633 0.59 -4.81 18.82
C GLU A 633 0.12 -5.49 17.52
N VAL A 634 -0.83 -4.89 16.82
CA VAL A 634 -1.46 -5.48 15.62
C VAL A 634 -0.50 -5.48 14.44
N THR A 635 0.36 -4.45 14.33
CA THR A 635 1.41 -4.37 13.29
C THR A 635 2.63 -5.24 13.59
N GLY A 636 2.69 -5.90 14.76
CA GLY A 636 3.77 -6.84 15.10
C GLY A 636 5.15 -6.18 15.23
N THR A 637 5.23 -4.92 15.68
CA THR A 637 6.49 -4.17 15.80
C THR A 637 6.85 -3.87 17.27
N PRO A 638 7.69 -4.74 17.90
CA PRO A 638 8.19 -4.52 19.25
C PRO A 638 8.86 -3.15 19.43
N PHE A 639 8.86 -2.63 20.67
CA PHE A 639 9.56 -1.39 21.01
C PHE A 639 11.08 -1.55 21.05
N VAL A 640 11.55 -2.77 21.33
CA VAL A 640 12.96 -3.11 21.45
C VAL A 640 13.20 -4.45 20.75
N ILE A 641 14.24 -4.51 19.92
CA ILE A 641 14.74 -5.73 19.27
C ILE A 641 16.27 -5.66 19.31
N GLY A 642 16.89 -6.49 20.15
CA GLY A 642 18.32 -6.39 20.45
C GLY A 642 18.68 -4.97 20.91
N ASN A 643 19.68 -4.36 20.24
CA ASN A 643 20.10 -2.99 20.51
C ASN A 643 19.24 -1.90 19.84
N LEU A 644 18.28 -2.29 18.98
CA LEU A 644 17.39 -1.34 18.32
C LEU A 644 16.26 -0.94 19.27
N VAL A 645 16.09 0.37 19.44
CA VAL A 645 15.12 0.94 20.39
C VAL A 645 14.22 1.97 19.69
N ASP A 646 12.91 1.72 19.70
CA ASP A 646 11.89 2.53 19.05
C ASP A 646 10.81 3.00 20.05
N LYS A 647 11.25 3.60 21.17
CA LYS A 647 10.40 3.96 22.33
C LYS A 647 10.08 5.46 22.48
N LYS A 648 10.29 6.28 21.44
CA LYS A 648 9.99 7.73 21.50
C LYS A 648 8.51 7.96 21.82
N GLY A 649 8.23 8.79 22.83
CA GLY A 649 6.87 9.13 23.27
C GLY A 649 6.26 8.16 24.29
N ILE A 650 6.93 7.06 24.65
CA ILE A 650 6.36 6.05 25.57
C ILE A 650 6.05 6.60 26.96
N ASN A 651 6.93 7.40 27.55
CA ASN A 651 6.65 7.98 28.87
C ASN A 651 5.36 8.82 28.88
N GLU A 652 5.11 9.55 27.80
CA GLU A 652 3.91 10.36 27.60
C GLU A 652 2.64 9.50 27.38
N VAL A 653 2.78 8.35 26.73
CA VAL A 653 1.71 7.33 26.62
C VAL A 653 1.41 6.75 28.00
N LEU A 654 2.43 6.33 28.76
CA LEU A 654 2.29 5.74 30.10
C LEU A 654 1.55 6.68 31.06
N THR A 655 1.93 7.96 31.08
CA THR A 655 1.28 8.97 31.93
C THR A 655 -0.19 9.19 31.59
N ARG A 656 -0.59 9.01 30.32
CA ARG A 656 -2.00 9.13 29.88
C ARG A 656 -2.85 7.94 30.31
N ILE A 657 -2.31 6.73 30.27
CA ILE A 657 -3.09 5.51 30.49
C ILE A 657 -3.08 5.01 31.94
N VAL A 658 -2.08 5.38 32.76
CA VAL A 658 -1.90 4.81 34.11
C VAL A 658 -3.12 5.00 35.03
N ASP A 659 -3.79 6.16 34.94
CA ASP A 659 -5.00 6.45 35.74
C ASP A 659 -6.22 5.61 35.29
N TYR A 660 -6.16 4.97 34.13
CA TYR A 660 -7.22 4.13 33.56
C TYR A 660 -6.89 2.64 33.61
N ASN A 661 -5.61 2.27 33.43
CA ASN A 661 -5.13 0.91 33.43
C ASN A 661 -3.64 0.85 33.81
N SER A 662 -3.36 0.71 35.10
CA SER A 662 -2.01 0.66 35.66
C SER A 662 -1.24 -0.60 35.24
N SER A 663 -1.92 -1.76 35.19
CA SER A 663 -1.31 -3.03 34.80
C SER A 663 -0.80 -3.00 33.36
N LEU A 664 -1.60 -2.47 32.42
CA LEU A 664 -1.16 -2.30 31.03
C LEU A 664 -0.01 -1.30 30.91
N ALA A 665 -0.05 -0.20 31.67
CA ALA A 665 1.05 0.76 31.70
C ALA A 665 2.36 0.10 32.17
N PHE A 666 2.30 -0.69 33.24
CA PHE A 666 3.44 -1.42 33.77
C PHE A 666 4.02 -2.42 32.75
N ILE A 667 3.19 -3.28 32.17
CA ILE A 667 3.64 -4.24 31.15
C ILE A 667 4.20 -3.54 29.91
N THR A 668 3.62 -2.40 29.51
CA THR A 668 4.12 -1.60 28.38
C THR A 668 5.50 -1.02 28.70
N CYS A 669 5.72 -0.52 29.92
CA CYS A 669 7.01 -0.02 30.39
C CYS A 669 8.09 -1.12 30.34
N LEU A 670 7.76 -2.34 30.78
CA LEU A 670 8.65 -3.50 30.66
C LEU A 670 8.95 -3.86 29.20
N LYS A 671 7.92 -3.96 28.35
CA LYS A 671 8.08 -4.26 26.91
C LYS A 671 8.91 -3.22 26.17
N ALA A 672 8.90 -1.97 26.62
CA ALA A 672 9.68 -0.87 26.04
C ALA A 672 11.08 -0.71 26.64
N ASN A 673 11.43 -1.51 27.66
CA ASN A 673 12.67 -1.38 28.43
C ASN A 673 12.94 0.09 28.83
N GLU A 674 11.93 0.72 29.44
CA GLU A 674 11.94 2.15 29.77
C GLU A 674 12.04 2.38 31.27
N ASN A 675 13.27 2.43 31.78
CA ASN A 675 13.56 2.58 33.21
C ASN A 675 12.91 3.83 33.83
N LYS A 676 12.82 4.95 33.10
CA LYS A 676 12.18 6.18 33.61
C LYS A 676 10.66 6.11 33.60
N GLY A 677 10.08 5.10 32.93
CA GLY A 677 8.63 4.91 32.86
C GLY A 677 8.02 4.52 34.21
N ILE A 678 8.80 3.91 35.11
CA ILE A 678 8.36 3.59 36.47
C ILE A 678 7.98 4.86 37.23
N ASP A 679 8.78 5.92 37.11
CA ASP A 679 8.49 7.23 37.73
C ASP A 679 7.23 7.89 37.14
N CYS A 680 6.91 7.60 35.87
CA CYS A 680 5.68 8.05 35.24
C CYS A 680 4.45 7.32 35.82
N ILE A 681 4.59 6.03 36.12
CA ILE A 681 3.51 5.15 36.62
C ILE A 681 3.29 5.37 38.11
N TYR A 682 4.30 5.10 38.94
CA TYR A 682 4.22 5.14 40.41
C TYR A 682 4.61 6.51 40.97
N ASN A 683 4.09 7.58 40.37
CA ASN A 683 4.30 8.94 40.88
C ASN A 683 3.48 9.20 42.16
N ARG A 684 3.79 10.30 42.87
CA ARG A 684 3.09 10.70 44.10
C ARG A 684 1.57 10.82 43.93
N LYS A 685 1.11 11.23 42.74
CA LYS A 685 -0.32 11.37 42.45
C LYS A 685 -0.98 10.00 42.33
N PHE A 686 -0.38 9.04 41.62
CA PHE A 686 -0.89 7.67 41.53
C PHE A 686 -0.93 7.01 42.92
N LEU A 687 0.17 7.11 43.67
CA LEU A 687 0.27 6.56 45.03
C LEU A 687 -0.71 7.22 46.01
N SER A 688 -1.15 8.46 45.77
CA SER A 688 -2.19 9.10 46.60
C SER A 688 -3.60 8.57 46.35
N LYS A 689 -3.83 7.90 45.20
CA LYS A 689 -5.13 7.36 44.80
C LYS A 689 -5.29 5.87 45.08
N ILE A 690 -4.18 5.12 45.18
CA ILE A 690 -4.21 3.67 45.39
C ILE A 690 -4.63 3.35 46.83
N THR A 691 -5.44 2.30 47.03
CA THR A 691 -5.79 1.85 48.38
C THR A 691 -4.62 1.07 48.99
N MET A 692 -4.54 0.99 50.32
CA MET A 692 -3.50 0.21 51.00
C MET A 692 -3.52 -1.26 50.57
N LYS A 693 -4.72 -1.85 50.43
CA LYS A 693 -4.90 -3.22 49.97
C LYS A 693 -4.35 -3.45 48.56
N ASP A 694 -4.60 -2.51 47.64
CA ASP A 694 -4.12 -2.62 46.27
C ASP A 694 -2.60 -2.40 46.20
N ALA A 695 -2.07 -1.49 47.01
CA ALA A 695 -0.63 -1.28 47.13
C ALA A 695 0.10 -2.51 47.70
N ASP A 696 -0.45 -3.14 48.73
CA ASP A 696 0.11 -4.39 49.30
C ASP A 696 0.05 -5.54 48.28
N SER A 697 -1.04 -5.63 47.52
CA SER A 697 -1.19 -6.61 46.43
C SER A 697 -0.12 -6.43 45.35
N GLU A 698 0.08 -5.20 44.88
CA GLU A 698 1.12 -4.89 43.89
C GLU A 698 2.53 -5.13 44.44
N CYS A 699 2.81 -4.75 45.69
CA CYS A 699 4.08 -5.04 46.34
C CYS A 699 4.35 -6.55 46.42
N ASN A 700 3.36 -7.34 46.83
CA ASN A 700 3.49 -8.79 46.91
C ASN A 700 3.75 -9.43 45.53
N LYS A 701 3.11 -8.92 44.47
CA LYS A 701 3.42 -9.35 43.09
C LYS A 701 4.89 -9.11 42.75
N PHE A 702 5.42 -7.92 43.04
CA PHE A 702 6.83 -7.61 42.77
C PHE A 702 7.79 -8.45 43.61
N ILE A 703 7.49 -8.68 44.88
CA ILE A 703 8.29 -9.53 45.75
C ILE A 703 8.34 -10.97 45.19
N ASN A 704 7.19 -11.51 44.78
CA ASN A 704 7.13 -12.85 44.19
C ASN A 704 7.96 -12.93 42.89
N LEU A 705 7.86 -11.93 42.02
CA LEU A 705 8.67 -11.85 40.79
C LEU A 705 10.17 -11.81 41.07
N ILE A 706 10.59 -11.03 42.07
CA ILE A 706 12.00 -10.96 42.48
C ILE A 706 12.45 -12.30 43.04
N ASN A 707 11.64 -12.95 43.87
CA ASN A 707 11.95 -14.26 44.42
C ASN A 707 12.10 -15.32 43.32
N ASP A 708 11.18 -15.34 42.34
CA ASP A 708 11.23 -16.25 41.20
C ASP A 708 12.46 -16.00 40.32
N TYR A 709 12.89 -14.74 40.19
CA TYR A 709 14.11 -14.38 39.46
C TYR A 709 15.38 -14.79 40.22
N LEU A 710 15.42 -14.60 41.54
CA LEU A 710 16.57 -14.97 42.37
C LEU A 710 16.74 -16.48 42.57
N LEU A 711 15.66 -17.25 42.38
CA LEU A 711 15.66 -18.72 42.44
C LEU A 711 16.07 -19.39 41.11
N LYS A 712 16.12 -18.62 40.00
CA LYS A 712 16.67 -19.04 38.70
C LYS A 712 18.14 -18.65 38.60
#